data_AF-A0A935PBH9-F1
#
_entry.id   AF-A0A935PBH9-F1
#
_cell.length_a   1.000
_cell.length_b   1.000
_cell.length_c   1.000
_cell.angle_alpha   90.00
_cell.angle_beta   90.00
_cell.angle_gamma   90.00
#
_symmetry.space_group_name_H-M   'P 1'
#
loop_
_entity.id
_entity.type
_entity.pdbx_description
1 polymer ?
#
loop_
_entity_poly.entity_id
_entity_poly.type
_entity_poly.pdbx_seq_one_letter_code
_entity_poly.pdbx_strand_id
1 'polypeptide(L)'
;MKTLRTILAAMWIFLFCGAGVSLAQTCTTDEDCSETGLFTSVAPEAMILLDMSGSMKWNPPGDVFQCPGADSLCYYKPAGGNCATIQKNPALYSDYKTTYYPPWTQQCGNAVLNRYSNETCSGPFYMTKTEMPGYSTDCARYLIAREVIRKLLDDNKDGKIFTDDDTSLNIRMGFAKFQASTYQEWKPIGTSYRNIYCGAPFGSLTACTASNQYNYGDYKCILSSMWTDSAVVGATPLALALESVKTTLDTAKNKDAYKNCRQRFVILLSDGADTMACGAANGDRDSTQYKRRRASVARAKALADAGYKIFVIGFGANMPDIEKNTLNWMAYYGGTDNPLVANSGDKTALDVSAFEADPCAASATTGTCDGTSLQCFAASNDPGNTPLSGYAFIAGNATELEAGLREALNYIREANYAFSQSSVASSRIADENFLYEASFQPVNNDPMWLGHLRKYQILSDGTVGGAIWDAGKLLQERDPDTRVMKTYKGGSLVDFTTVNITYAVLGVENDTRRNEVVGYIRGETAYNKDNWKLGDIFRANPVTVGTPSHYYRDINDGANAFATHRASHVRSSANGLRIVLSGANDGQLHAFRTSDGSEAWSFIPPSVVPKLRQIAHASHPAGMPHVYFVDGPISVADAWLGTGEGKTKSASDWKTLLVFGLGRGADPNLWSSSPDCLSDFSLVYDASRPHYCGYYALDITDTLNPAYKWRITPSSAQAPYLGDPWSKMVMHRLKVNGSEKWVGFMGGGHNWAACNPYDGVGTDCDKRGKGFFVIDLSNGSILWSYTRADNPTDLNYAMPAAPAAVDSDLDGFVDTVYIGDLNGQMWRFRFCCLRRRRLRHGELDRQPPVPARGTARARLRNADGCQGCHGEPLGLLGDGRQDGAHHRGDNHGPILRRQGFRPDEHLVGQHPR
;
A
#
# COMPACT_ATOMS: atom_id res chain seq x y z
N MET A 1 -67.53 -3.04 -27.71
CA MET A 1 -66.51 -2.17 -28.34
C MET A 1 -65.95 -1.04 -27.46
N LYS A 2 -66.22 -0.99 -26.13
CA LYS A 2 -65.57 -0.02 -25.21
C LYS A 2 -64.74 -0.63 -24.07
N THR A 3 -64.78 -1.95 -23.90
CA THR A 3 -64.00 -2.67 -22.86
C THR A 3 -62.76 -3.40 -23.38
N LEU A 4 -62.55 -3.46 -24.70
CA LEU A 4 -61.37 -4.11 -25.31
C LEU A 4 -60.22 -3.14 -25.63
N ARG A 5 -60.46 -1.81 -25.58
CA ARG A 5 -59.44 -0.78 -25.83
C ARG A 5 -58.61 -0.42 -24.59
N THR A 6 -59.09 -0.74 -23.40
CA THR A 6 -58.40 -0.40 -22.14
C THR A 6 -57.38 -1.45 -21.72
N ILE A 7 -57.53 -2.71 -22.18
CA ILE A 7 -56.61 -3.81 -21.83
C ILE A 7 -55.39 -3.84 -22.76
N LEU A 8 -55.52 -3.42 -24.02
CA LEU A 8 -54.39 -3.33 -24.96
C LEU A 8 -53.50 -2.10 -24.75
N ALA A 9 -53.97 -1.05 -24.08
CA ALA A 9 -53.17 0.13 -23.74
C ALA A 9 -52.30 -0.05 -22.48
N ALA A 10 -52.68 -0.97 -21.58
CA ALA A 10 -51.92 -1.24 -20.35
C ALA A 10 -50.72 -2.18 -20.57
N MET A 11 -50.72 -2.97 -21.65
CA MET A 11 -49.62 -3.91 -21.96
C MET A 11 -48.48 -3.29 -22.79
N TRP A 12 -48.64 -2.07 -23.31
CA TRP A 12 -47.62 -1.40 -24.13
C TRP A 12 -46.84 -0.28 -23.42
N ILE A 13 -47.23 0.09 -22.19
CA ILE A 13 -46.53 1.13 -21.40
C ILE A 13 -45.46 0.54 -20.47
N PHE A 14 -45.41 -0.79 -20.31
CA PHE A 14 -44.39 -1.46 -19.49
C PHE A 14 -43.09 -1.83 -20.22
N LEU A 15 -42.96 -1.55 -21.52
CA LEU A 15 -41.77 -1.94 -22.30
C LEU A 15 -40.81 -0.81 -22.71
N PHE A 16 -41.15 0.47 -22.50
CA PHE A 16 -40.26 1.58 -22.87
C PHE A 16 -40.46 2.80 -21.95
N CYS A 17 -39.82 2.80 -20.78
CA CYS A 17 -39.38 3.99 -20.03
C CYS A 17 -38.77 3.58 -18.68
N GLY A 18 -37.52 3.11 -18.70
CA GLY A 18 -36.71 2.99 -17.48
C GLY A 18 -35.90 4.28 -17.28
N ALA A 19 -36.48 5.27 -16.61
CA ALA A 19 -35.78 6.47 -16.16
C ALA A 19 -35.93 6.63 -14.65
N GLY A 20 -34.79 6.45 -13.95
CA GLY A 20 -34.37 7.23 -12.79
C GLY A 20 -35.40 7.50 -11.68
N VAL A 21 -35.47 6.57 -10.72
CA VAL A 21 -35.69 6.95 -9.32
C VAL A 21 -34.62 6.21 -8.52
N SER A 22 -33.64 6.97 -8.04
CA SER A 22 -32.57 6.49 -7.17
C SER A 22 -33.16 6.05 -5.83
N LEU A 23 -33.39 4.75 -5.67
CA LEU A 23 -33.38 4.13 -4.36
C LEU A 23 -31.91 4.06 -3.95
N ALA A 24 -31.56 4.71 -2.84
CA ALA A 24 -30.27 4.53 -2.18
C ALA A 24 -30.16 3.05 -1.77
N GLN A 25 -29.53 2.26 -2.63
CA GLN A 25 -29.23 0.86 -2.38
C GLN A 25 -28.10 0.82 -1.37
N THR A 26 -28.44 0.42 -0.14
CA THR A 26 -27.51 0.17 0.96
C THR A 26 -26.45 -0.84 0.56
N CYS A 27 -25.19 -0.40 0.54
CA CYS A 27 -23.99 -1.20 0.33
C CYS A 27 -23.95 -2.36 1.34
N THR A 28 -24.28 -3.59 0.94
CA THR A 28 -24.05 -4.76 1.82
C THR A 28 -23.62 -6.06 1.13
N THR A 29 -23.57 -6.18 -0.21
CA THR A 29 -23.22 -7.48 -0.83
C THR A 29 -22.46 -7.44 -2.16
N ASP A 30 -21.88 -6.31 -2.58
CA ASP A 30 -20.98 -6.30 -3.75
C ASP A 30 -19.54 -6.60 -3.32
N GLU A 31 -18.87 -7.55 -3.98
CA GLU A 31 -17.42 -7.77 -3.83
C GLU A 31 -16.62 -6.47 -4.05
N ASP A 32 -17.15 -5.54 -4.85
CA ASP A 32 -16.61 -4.19 -5.09
C ASP A 32 -16.55 -3.29 -3.85
N CYS A 33 -17.29 -3.62 -2.78
CA CYS A 33 -17.22 -2.93 -1.48
C CYS A 33 -16.50 -3.76 -0.40
N SER A 34 -15.98 -4.94 -0.73
CA SER A 34 -15.14 -5.73 0.19
C SER A 34 -13.73 -5.14 0.27
N GLU A 35 -12.97 -5.42 1.35
CA GLU A 35 -11.55 -5.03 1.41
C GLU A 35 -10.78 -5.57 0.19
N THR A 36 -11.10 -6.77 -0.29
CA THR A 36 -10.52 -7.34 -1.52
C THR A 36 -10.86 -6.51 -2.77
N GLY A 37 -12.11 -6.04 -2.91
CA GLY A 37 -12.54 -5.15 -3.99
C GLY A 37 -11.83 -3.80 -3.94
N LEU A 38 -11.59 -3.26 -2.74
CA LEU A 38 -10.81 -2.04 -2.54
C LEU A 38 -9.40 -2.15 -3.14
N PHE A 39 -8.78 -3.34 -3.10
CA PHE A 39 -7.42 -3.57 -3.61
C PHE A 39 -7.36 -4.03 -5.07
N THR A 40 -8.49 -4.41 -5.70
CA THR A 40 -8.46 -5.14 -6.99
C THR A 40 -9.46 -4.67 -8.06
N SER A 41 -10.52 -3.91 -7.72
CA SER A 41 -11.65 -3.71 -8.67
C SER A 41 -11.70 -2.37 -9.43
N VAL A 42 -10.94 -1.33 -9.02
CA VAL A 42 -10.99 -0.02 -9.70
C VAL A 42 -9.78 0.18 -10.61
N ALA A 43 -9.90 -0.23 -11.89
CA ALA A 43 -8.85 -0.03 -12.91
C ALA A 43 -8.37 1.44 -13.00
N PRO A 44 -7.08 1.74 -13.12
CA PRO A 44 -6.58 3.08 -13.22
C PRO A 44 -6.82 3.60 -14.65
N GLU A 45 -6.73 4.91 -14.83
CA GLU A 45 -6.79 5.52 -16.16
C GLU A 45 -5.42 6.04 -16.56
N ALA A 46 -5.04 5.82 -17.82
CA ALA A 46 -3.79 6.34 -18.37
C ALA A 46 -4.06 7.03 -19.71
N MET A 47 -3.57 8.25 -19.88
CA MET A 47 -3.55 8.95 -21.16
C MET A 47 -2.14 8.94 -21.72
N ILE A 48 -1.94 8.31 -22.88
CA ILE A 48 -0.67 8.37 -23.61
C ILE A 48 -0.68 9.62 -24.50
N LEU A 49 0.29 10.52 -24.32
CA LEU A 49 0.54 11.64 -25.22
C LEU A 49 1.73 11.32 -26.09
N LEU A 50 1.48 11.28 -27.39
CA LEU A 50 2.50 11.04 -28.39
C LEU A 50 2.90 12.33 -29.10
N ASP A 51 4.19 12.58 -29.10
CA ASP A 51 4.81 13.58 -29.96
C ASP A 51 4.74 13.13 -31.42
N MET A 52 4.08 13.93 -32.25
CA MET A 52 3.97 13.72 -33.70
C MET A 52 4.57 14.90 -34.48
N SER A 53 5.48 15.65 -33.84
CA SER A 53 6.26 16.72 -34.48
C SER A 53 7.26 16.16 -35.51
N GLY A 54 7.76 17.03 -36.37
CA GLY A 54 8.64 16.63 -37.48
C GLY A 54 9.94 15.94 -37.04
N SER A 55 10.41 16.18 -35.82
CA SER A 55 11.64 15.60 -35.27
C SER A 55 11.51 14.09 -34.99
N MET A 56 10.29 13.59 -34.79
CA MET A 56 10.02 12.16 -34.60
C MET A 56 10.24 11.30 -35.85
N LYS A 57 10.55 11.91 -37.01
CA LYS A 57 10.98 11.24 -38.25
C LYS A 57 12.42 10.76 -38.23
N TRP A 58 13.21 11.24 -37.28
CA TRP A 58 14.64 10.97 -37.23
C TRP A 58 14.90 9.61 -36.62
N ASN A 59 16.11 9.09 -36.81
CA ASN A 59 16.56 7.92 -36.09
C ASN A 59 16.79 8.27 -34.60
N PRO A 60 16.93 7.28 -33.70
CA PRO A 60 17.11 7.56 -32.27
C PRO A 60 18.29 8.49 -31.95
N PRO A 61 19.49 8.36 -32.58
CA PRO A 61 20.59 9.31 -32.40
C PRO A 61 20.30 10.75 -32.84
N GLY A 62 19.40 10.95 -33.80
CA GLY A 62 19.07 12.25 -34.38
C GLY A 62 20.05 12.71 -35.48
N ASP A 63 20.45 11.79 -36.36
CA ASP A 63 21.46 12.04 -37.39
C ASP A 63 21.04 13.04 -38.48
N VAL A 64 22.04 13.70 -39.07
CA VAL A 64 21.90 14.78 -40.07
C VAL A 64 21.66 14.23 -41.49
N PHE A 65 20.99 15.02 -42.34
CA PHE A 65 20.86 14.76 -43.77
C PHE A 65 22.21 14.64 -44.47
N GLN A 66 22.35 13.61 -45.32
CA GLN A 66 23.43 13.55 -46.31
C GLN A 66 22.84 13.57 -47.72
N CYS A 67 23.49 14.31 -48.63
CA CYS A 67 23.13 14.34 -50.05
C CYS A 67 23.86 13.21 -50.80
N PRO A 68 23.20 12.51 -51.74
CA PRO A 68 23.84 11.46 -52.52
C PRO A 68 24.75 12.10 -53.57
N GLY A 69 26.05 12.07 -53.30
CA GLY A 69 27.10 12.54 -54.20
C GLY A 69 28.38 12.78 -53.40
N ALA A 70 29.43 12.01 -53.68
CA ALA A 70 30.72 12.21 -53.05
C ALA A 70 31.20 13.66 -53.23
N ASP A 71 31.74 14.22 -52.14
CA ASP A 71 32.59 15.42 -52.06
C ASP A 71 31.96 16.81 -51.80
N SER A 72 30.65 16.95 -51.51
CA SER A 72 30.16 18.23 -50.96
C SER A 72 28.99 18.08 -50.00
N LEU A 73 29.29 18.18 -48.69
CA LEU A 73 28.30 18.41 -47.64
C LEU A 73 27.60 19.76 -47.89
N CYS A 74 26.27 19.76 -47.97
CA CYS A 74 25.50 21.00 -48.09
C CYS A 74 25.46 21.72 -46.73
N TYR A 75 26.09 22.89 -46.64
CA TYR A 75 25.82 23.88 -45.60
C TYR A 75 25.55 25.26 -46.21
N TYR A 76 24.79 26.04 -45.45
CA TYR A 76 24.43 27.44 -45.65
C TYR A 76 25.59 28.30 -46.19
N LYS A 77 25.31 29.12 -47.21
CA LYS A 77 26.18 30.19 -47.69
C LYS A 77 25.49 31.54 -47.40
N PRO A 78 25.92 32.34 -46.42
CA PRO A 78 25.51 33.74 -46.38
C PRO A 78 26.25 34.47 -47.51
N ALA A 79 25.61 35.49 -48.06
CA ALA A 79 26.16 36.30 -49.14
C ALA A 79 27.53 36.91 -48.73
N GLY A 80 28.62 36.43 -49.35
CA GLY A 80 29.95 37.04 -49.29
C GLY A 80 31.05 36.17 -48.66
N GLY A 81 31.89 35.54 -49.50
CA GLY A 81 33.32 35.33 -49.25
C GLY A 81 33.79 34.21 -48.30
N ASN A 82 34.41 33.19 -48.90
CA ASN A 82 35.36 32.18 -48.38
C ASN A 82 34.84 30.94 -47.63
N CYS A 83 35.24 29.76 -48.13
CA CYS A 83 35.07 28.44 -47.53
C CYS A 83 35.85 28.31 -46.21
N ALA A 84 35.17 27.98 -45.12
CA ALA A 84 35.83 27.48 -43.91
C ALA A 84 36.08 25.97 -44.05
N THR A 85 37.28 25.56 -43.67
CA THR A 85 37.79 24.18 -43.65
C THR A 85 36.94 23.23 -42.80
N ILE A 86 36.62 22.08 -43.37
CA ILE A 86 36.33 20.76 -42.76
C ILE A 86 36.17 20.79 -41.23
N GLN A 87 34.92 20.83 -40.74
CA GLN A 87 34.61 20.13 -39.49
C GLN A 87 34.14 18.72 -39.84
N LYS A 88 35.06 17.76 -39.70
CA LYS A 88 34.67 16.37 -39.48
C LYS A 88 33.81 16.35 -38.21
N ASN A 89 32.53 16.07 -38.38
CA ASN A 89 31.57 15.76 -37.32
C ASN A 89 31.23 16.92 -36.36
N PRO A 90 30.25 17.77 -36.67
CA PRO A 90 29.57 18.54 -35.64
C PRO A 90 28.36 17.73 -35.14
N ALA A 91 28.44 17.23 -33.90
CA ALA A 91 27.27 16.83 -33.15
C ALA A 91 26.34 18.05 -33.03
N LEU A 92 25.27 18.12 -33.83
CA LEU A 92 24.35 19.26 -33.85
C LEU A 92 22.90 18.79 -34.09
N TYR A 93 22.20 18.59 -32.98
CA TYR A 93 20.78 18.34 -32.85
C TYR A 93 19.95 19.63 -33.07
N SER A 94 20.11 20.35 -34.20
CA SER A 94 19.76 21.78 -34.16
C SER A 94 19.27 22.48 -35.44
N ASP A 95 18.30 21.93 -36.18
CA ASP A 95 17.47 22.81 -37.02
C ASP A 95 16.08 22.21 -37.30
N TYR A 96 15.17 22.37 -36.33
CA TYR A 96 13.78 21.94 -36.42
C TYR A 96 12.86 23.13 -36.78
N LYS A 97 12.85 23.55 -38.06
CA LYS A 97 11.84 24.51 -38.54
C LYS A 97 10.61 23.84 -39.16
N THR A 98 9.48 24.39 -38.71
CA THR A 98 8.05 24.20 -38.96
C THR A 98 7.55 24.16 -40.41
N THR A 99 8.40 24.04 -41.43
CA THR A 99 7.95 23.88 -42.82
C THR A 99 9.02 23.16 -43.62
N TYR A 100 8.87 21.85 -43.85
CA TYR A 100 9.64 21.19 -44.91
C TYR A 100 8.99 21.51 -46.25
N TYR A 101 9.31 22.68 -46.80
CA TYR A 101 9.64 22.72 -48.22
C TYR A 101 11.17 22.65 -48.26
N PRO A 102 11.79 21.69 -48.97
CA PRO A 102 13.23 21.79 -49.24
C PRO A 102 13.45 23.20 -49.81
N PRO A 103 14.41 23.98 -49.29
CA PRO A 103 14.62 25.33 -49.76
C PRO A 103 14.89 25.26 -51.25
N TRP A 104 13.90 25.67 -52.04
CA TRP A 104 14.05 25.87 -53.45
C TRP A 104 14.98 27.06 -53.61
N THR A 105 16.26 26.76 -53.73
CA THR A 105 17.15 27.31 -54.74
C THR A 105 18.48 26.53 -54.67
N GLN A 106 18.60 25.60 -55.62
CA GLN A 106 19.73 24.72 -55.95
C GLN A 106 19.98 23.46 -55.08
N GLN A 107 19.44 22.35 -55.60
CA GLN A 107 19.92 20.95 -55.51
C GLN A 107 20.02 20.27 -54.12
N CYS A 108 18.91 20.14 -53.39
CA CYS A 108 18.74 19.14 -52.33
C CYS A 108 17.45 18.31 -52.49
N GLY A 109 17.06 17.97 -53.72
CA GLY A 109 15.88 17.14 -53.99
C GLY A 109 15.97 15.69 -53.48
N ASN A 110 17.16 15.26 -53.04
CA ASN A 110 17.49 13.88 -52.68
C ASN A 110 18.07 13.72 -51.26
N ALA A 111 17.83 14.65 -50.33
CA ALA A 111 18.34 14.50 -48.96
C ALA A 111 17.65 13.31 -48.27
N VAL A 112 18.41 12.28 -47.87
CA VAL A 112 17.89 11.06 -47.22
C VAL A 112 18.35 11.02 -45.77
N LEU A 113 17.45 10.66 -44.85
CA LEU A 113 17.78 10.42 -43.45
C LEU A 113 18.41 9.03 -43.28
N ASN A 114 19.46 8.93 -42.47
CA ASN A 114 20.02 7.64 -42.07
C ASN A 114 19.08 6.96 -41.07
N ARG A 115 18.01 6.35 -41.57
CA ARG A 115 16.95 5.73 -40.75
C ARG A 115 16.98 4.22 -40.74
N TYR A 116 17.74 3.57 -41.63
CA TYR A 116 17.73 2.11 -41.71
C TYR A 116 18.80 1.50 -40.82
N SER A 117 18.40 0.57 -39.93
CA SER A 117 19.31 -0.13 -39.01
C SER A 117 18.88 -1.59 -38.82
N ASN A 118 19.56 -2.30 -37.93
CA ASN A 118 19.16 -3.59 -37.39
C ASN A 118 17.75 -3.55 -36.74
N GLU A 119 17.19 -4.73 -36.43
CA GLU A 119 15.86 -4.89 -35.85
C GLU A 119 15.65 -4.16 -34.51
N THR A 120 16.71 -3.95 -33.73
CA THR A 120 16.65 -3.25 -32.43
C THR A 120 16.81 -1.74 -32.54
N CYS A 121 17.11 -1.23 -33.74
CA CYS A 121 17.42 0.18 -33.98
C CYS A 121 18.54 0.73 -33.07
N SER A 122 19.55 -0.09 -32.78
CA SER A 122 20.70 0.29 -31.94
C SER A 122 21.88 0.84 -32.74
N GLY A 123 21.76 0.88 -34.08
CA GLY A 123 22.80 1.31 -35.00
C GLY A 123 23.76 0.19 -35.43
N PRO A 124 24.69 0.46 -36.37
CA PRO A 124 24.82 1.68 -37.19
C PRO A 124 23.61 1.94 -38.12
N PHE A 125 23.47 3.19 -38.60
CA PHE A 125 22.34 3.64 -39.43
C PHE A 125 22.75 3.96 -40.87
N TYR A 126 21.85 3.68 -41.81
CA TYR A 126 22.05 3.75 -43.26
C TYR A 126 20.91 4.51 -43.96
N MET A 127 21.18 5.01 -45.18
CA MET A 127 20.21 5.80 -45.96
C MET A 127 19.12 4.94 -46.59
N THR A 128 19.48 3.71 -46.98
CA THR A 128 18.56 2.82 -47.69
C THR A 128 18.53 1.45 -47.05
N LYS A 129 17.37 0.78 -47.11
CA LYS A 129 17.19 -0.59 -46.61
C LYS A 129 18.08 -1.64 -47.30
N THR A 130 18.71 -1.29 -48.41
CA THR A 130 19.56 -2.17 -49.24
C THR A 130 21.05 -1.91 -49.07
N GLU A 131 21.44 -0.89 -48.30
CA GLU A 131 22.84 -0.46 -48.17
C GLU A 131 23.72 -1.47 -47.44
N MET A 132 23.19 -2.13 -46.40
CA MET A 132 23.86 -3.22 -45.69
C MET A 132 22.89 -4.36 -45.36
N PRO A 133 23.22 -5.63 -45.70
CA PRO A 133 22.42 -6.79 -45.30
C PRO A 133 22.26 -6.86 -43.78
N GLY A 134 21.03 -7.09 -43.30
CA GLY A 134 20.70 -7.13 -41.86
C GLY A 134 20.34 -5.76 -41.26
N TYR A 135 20.40 -4.66 -42.03
CA TYR A 135 20.08 -3.30 -41.58
C TYR A 135 18.95 -2.67 -42.40
N SER A 136 17.86 -3.41 -42.60
CA SER A 136 16.73 -2.99 -43.45
C SER A 136 15.55 -2.37 -42.68
N THR A 137 15.63 -2.27 -41.36
CA THR A 137 14.53 -1.80 -40.49
C THR A 137 14.50 -0.28 -40.49
N ASP A 138 13.35 0.32 -40.85
CA ASP A 138 13.15 1.75 -40.74
C ASP A 138 12.96 2.14 -39.26
N CYS A 139 13.96 2.82 -38.72
CA CYS A 139 14.10 3.18 -37.31
C CYS A 139 13.73 4.64 -37.04
N ALA A 140 12.82 5.23 -37.81
CA ALA A 140 12.22 6.51 -37.40
C ALA A 140 11.59 6.38 -35.99
N ARG A 141 11.81 7.36 -35.10
CA ARG A 141 11.34 7.32 -33.71
C ARG A 141 9.84 7.02 -33.60
N TYR A 142 9.02 7.64 -34.45
CA TYR A 142 7.57 7.36 -34.46
C TYR A 142 7.26 5.91 -34.85
N LEU A 143 7.97 5.30 -35.79
CA LEU A 143 7.76 3.90 -36.18
C LEU A 143 8.13 2.94 -35.05
N ILE A 144 9.22 3.24 -34.33
CA ILE A 144 9.61 2.50 -33.14
C ILE A 144 8.54 2.62 -32.06
N ALA A 145 8.06 3.84 -31.79
CA ALA A 145 6.98 4.08 -30.83
C ALA A 145 5.71 3.30 -31.17
N ARG A 146 5.31 3.27 -32.45
CA ARG A 146 4.15 2.50 -32.93
C ARG A 146 4.29 1.01 -32.60
N GLU A 147 5.43 0.41 -32.92
CA GLU A 147 5.66 -1.02 -32.69
C GLU A 147 5.77 -1.35 -31.20
N VAL A 148 6.44 -0.51 -30.42
CA VAL A 148 6.51 -0.69 -28.97
C VAL A 148 5.11 -0.61 -28.36
N ILE A 149 4.31 0.40 -28.71
CA ILE A 149 2.93 0.51 -28.21
C ILE A 149 2.10 -0.72 -28.59
N ARG A 150 2.26 -1.28 -29.80
CA ARG A 150 1.61 -2.54 -30.18
C ARG A 150 1.95 -3.67 -29.20
N LYS A 151 3.24 -3.86 -28.88
CA LYS A 151 3.71 -4.89 -27.94
C LYS A 151 3.29 -4.66 -26.49
N LEU A 152 2.88 -3.44 -26.13
CA LEU A 152 2.35 -3.13 -24.80
C LEU A 152 0.86 -3.46 -24.71
N LEU A 153 0.13 -3.21 -25.78
CA LEU A 153 -1.31 -3.49 -25.87
C LEU A 153 -1.62 -4.97 -26.11
N ASP A 154 -0.62 -5.77 -26.48
CA ASP A 154 -0.59 -7.24 -26.58
C ASP A 154 0.04 -7.79 -25.28
N ASP A 155 -0.69 -7.71 -24.17
CA ASP A 155 -0.19 -7.98 -22.81
C ASP A 155 0.13 -9.47 -22.65
N ASN A 156 -0.70 -10.34 -23.24
CA ASN A 156 -0.53 -11.79 -23.20
C ASN A 156 0.56 -12.31 -24.18
N LYS A 157 1.07 -11.45 -25.06
CA LYS A 157 2.12 -11.71 -26.06
C LYS A 157 1.77 -12.83 -27.04
N ASP A 158 0.49 -13.02 -27.34
CA ASP A 158 0.03 -14.00 -28.33
C ASP A 158 0.14 -13.49 -29.78
N GLY A 159 0.57 -12.23 -29.95
CA GLY A 159 0.76 -11.58 -31.24
C GLY A 159 -0.49 -10.86 -31.75
N LYS A 160 -1.56 -10.78 -30.94
CA LYS A 160 -2.84 -10.18 -31.29
C LYS A 160 -3.34 -9.29 -30.16
N ILE A 161 -3.81 -8.10 -30.51
CA ILE A 161 -4.51 -7.22 -29.56
C ILE A 161 -6.01 -7.55 -29.62
N PHE A 162 -6.54 -8.09 -28.53
CA PHE A 162 -7.93 -8.51 -28.39
C PHE A 162 -8.51 -8.24 -26.98
N THR A 163 -9.70 -8.78 -26.69
CA THR A 163 -10.41 -8.56 -25.42
C THR A 163 -9.67 -9.10 -24.20
N ASP A 164 -8.84 -10.13 -24.39
CA ASP A 164 -8.08 -10.74 -23.32
C ASP A 164 -6.96 -9.79 -22.84
N ASP A 165 -6.43 -8.94 -23.72
CA ASP A 165 -5.48 -7.88 -23.38
C ASP A 165 -6.12 -6.76 -22.58
N ASP A 166 -7.33 -6.32 -23.00
CA ASP A 166 -8.12 -5.32 -22.26
C ASP A 166 -8.34 -5.78 -20.80
N THR A 167 -8.53 -7.09 -20.60
CA THR A 167 -8.78 -7.70 -19.29
C THR A 167 -7.50 -7.94 -18.49
N SER A 168 -6.43 -8.44 -19.12
CA SER A 168 -5.17 -8.78 -18.44
C SER A 168 -4.34 -7.57 -18.03
N LEU A 169 -4.30 -6.53 -18.87
CA LEU A 169 -3.58 -5.29 -18.55
C LEU A 169 -4.36 -4.46 -17.53
N ASN A 170 -5.70 -4.53 -17.55
CA ASN A 170 -6.61 -3.89 -16.59
C ASN A 170 -6.36 -2.37 -16.39
N ILE A 171 -6.00 -1.66 -17.47
CA ILE A 171 -5.84 -0.19 -17.49
C ILE A 171 -6.84 0.41 -18.47
N ARG A 172 -7.59 1.43 -18.04
CA ARG A 172 -8.46 2.19 -18.94
C ARG A 172 -7.61 3.23 -19.69
N MET A 173 -7.18 2.88 -20.90
CA MET A 173 -6.29 3.72 -21.69
C MET A 173 -7.04 4.72 -22.58
N GLY A 174 -6.46 5.90 -22.72
CA GLY A 174 -6.76 6.88 -23.76
C GLY A 174 -5.51 7.21 -24.55
N PHE A 175 -5.69 7.81 -25.72
CA PHE A 175 -4.60 8.16 -26.61
C PHE A 175 -4.79 9.56 -27.19
N ALA A 176 -3.75 10.38 -27.10
CA ALA A 176 -3.71 11.73 -27.65
C ALA A 176 -2.39 11.99 -28.35
N LYS A 177 -2.41 12.95 -29.27
CA LYS A 177 -1.19 13.46 -29.90
C LYS A 177 -1.05 14.96 -29.72
N PHE A 178 0.17 15.43 -29.89
CA PHE A 178 0.47 16.85 -30.03
C PHE A 178 1.47 17.08 -31.15
N GLN A 179 1.23 18.13 -31.93
CA GLN A 179 2.08 18.55 -33.03
C GLN A 179 1.72 19.98 -33.46
N ALA A 180 2.69 20.68 -34.05
CA ALA A 180 2.55 22.07 -34.48
C ALA A 180 2.05 22.97 -33.35
N SER A 181 0.81 23.47 -33.44
CA SER A 181 0.18 24.31 -32.43
C SER A 181 -1.06 23.64 -31.83
N THR A 182 -1.16 22.32 -31.89
CA THR A 182 -2.38 21.58 -31.57
C THR A 182 -2.14 20.39 -30.66
N TYR A 183 -3.09 20.17 -29.76
CA TYR A 183 -3.33 18.92 -29.06
C TYR A 183 -4.61 18.30 -29.62
N GLN A 184 -4.61 16.99 -29.86
CA GLN A 184 -5.79 16.26 -30.32
C GLN A 184 -5.95 14.96 -29.56
N GLU A 185 -7.09 14.81 -28.88
CA GLU A 185 -7.53 13.51 -28.37
C GLU A 185 -7.96 12.63 -29.55
N TRP A 186 -7.24 11.54 -29.73
CA TRP A 186 -7.55 10.54 -30.76
C TRP A 186 -8.57 9.54 -30.25
N LYS A 187 -8.33 8.98 -29.05
CA LYS A 187 -9.19 8.00 -28.43
C LYS A 187 -9.42 8.35 -26.97
N PRO A 188 -10.68 8.46 -26.51
CA PRO A 188 -10.96 8.77 -25.12
C PRO A 188 -10.57 7.61 -24.20
N ILE A 189 -10.39 7.93 -22.92
CA ILE A 189 -10.08 6.96 -21.88
C ILE A 189 -11.17 5.88 -21.77
N GLY A 190 -10.73 4.62 -21.71
CA GLY A 190 -11.61 3.45 -21.65
C GLY A 190 -12.03 2.93 -23.03
N THR A 191 -11.40 3.42 -24.10
CA THR A 191 -11.53 2.81 -25.42
C THR A 191 -10.76 1.49 -25.45
N SER A 192 -11.36 0.41 -26.01
CA SER A 192 -10.69 -0.89 -26.11
C SER A 192 -9.37 -0.81 -26.89
N TYR A 193 -8.36 -1.59 -26.49
CA TYR A 193 -7.01 -1.53 -27.07
C TYR A 193 -6.98 -1.80 -28.57
N ARG A 194 -7.79 -2.74 -29.05
CA ARG A 194 -7.94 -3.01 -30.49
C ARG A 194 -8.47 -1.81 -31.29
N ASN A 195 -9.36 -1.01 -30.69
CA ASN A 195 -9.86 0.20 -31.31
C ASN A 195 -8.81 1.32 -31.29
N ILE A 196 -8.03 1.41 -30.20
CA ILE A 196 -6.90 2.34 -30.09
C ILE A 196 -5.87 2.04 -31.18
N TYR A 197 -5.47 0.78 -31.32
CA TYR A 197 -4.37 0.42 -32.21
C TYR A 197 -4.79 0.39 -33.69
N CYS A 198 -5.81 -0.40 -34.06
CA CYS A 198 -6.15 -0.64 -35.47
C CYS A 198 -7.55 -0.18 -35.90
N GLY A 199 -8.30 0.49 -35.01
CA GLY A 199 -9.63 1.04 -35.31
C GLY A 199 -10.74 -0.01 -35.37
N ALA A 200 -10.50 -1.24 -34.87
CA ALA A 200 -11.50 -2.30 -34.84
C ALA A 200 -12.69 -1.89 -33.94
N PRO A 201 -13.95 -1.96 -34.41
CA PRO A 201 -15.11 -1.65 -33.60
C PRO A 201 -15.33 -2.71 -32.51
N PHE A 202 -15.94 -2.31 -31.39
CA PHE A 202 -16.14 -3.20 -30.24
C PHE A 202 -16.90 -4.49 -30.59
N GLY A 203 -17.87 -4.42 -31.52
CA GLY A 203 -18.72 -5.55 -31.93
C GLY A 203 -18.13 -6.52 -32.96
N SER A 204 -16.92 -6.28 -33.47
CA SER A 204 -16.23 -7.27 -34.33
C SER A 204 -15.35 -8.17 -33.46
N LEU A 205 -15.55 -9.50 -33.50
CA LEU A 205 -14.69 -10.52 -32.86
C LEU A 205 -13.31 -10.63 -33.53
N THR A 206 -12.73 -9.51 -33.93
CA THR A 206 -11.56 -9.46 -34.79
C THR A 206 -10.40 -8.80 -34.08
N ALA A 207 -9.28 -9.51 -33.98
CA ALA A 207 -8.07 -9.03 -33.33
C ALA A 207 -7.19 -8.18 -34.25
N CYS A 208 -6.43 -7.24 -33.68
CA CYS A 208 -5.42 -6.49 -34.41
C CYS A 208 -4.08 -7.25 -34.42
N THR A 209 -3.44 -7.36 -35.57
CA THR A 209 -2.04 -7.80 -35.71
C THR A 209 -1.18 -6.63 -36.22
N ALA A 210 0.11 -6.87 -36.50
CA ALA A 210 1.06 -5.84 -36.93
C ALA A 210 0.62 -5.02 -38.17
N SER A 211 -0.22 -5.58 -39.05
CA SER A 211 -0.53 -4.99 -40.36
C SER A 211 -2.02 -4.88 -40.69
N ASN A 212 -2.92 -5.34 -39.81
CA ASN A 212 -4.35 -5.39 -40.12
C ASN A 212 -5.05 -4.10 -39.68
N GLN A 213 -5.38 -3.23 -40.64
CA GLN A 213 -6.24 -2.07 -40.44
C GLN A 213 -7.69 -2.39 -40.84
N TYR A 214 -8.65 -2.15 -39.95
CA TYR A 214 -10.07 -2.49 -40.20
C TYR A 214 -10.93 -1.29 -40.64
N ASN A 215 -10.58 -0.09 -40.19
CA ASN A 215 -11.27 1.13 -40.60
C ASN A 215 -10.28 2.12 -41.23
N TYR A 216 -10.12 2.05 -42.55
CA TYR A 216 -9.26 2.96 -43.31
C TYR A 216 -9.71 4.44 -43.20
N GLY A 217 -10.96 4.70 -42.80
CA GLY A 217 -11.48 6.04 -42.53
C GLY A 217 -11.25 6.54 -41.10
N ASP A 218 -10.82 5.68 -40.18
CA ASP A 218 -10.48 6.06 -38.81
C ASP A 218 -9.04 6.59 -38.75
N TYR A 219 -8.89 7.88 -39.01
CA TYR A 219 -7.63 8.62 -38.90
C TYR A 219 -7.23 8.93 -37.44
N LYS A 220 -7.84 8.25 -36.46
CA LYS A 220 -7.56 8.41 -35.03
C LYS A 220 -7.06 7.12 -34.38
N CYS A 221 -6.85 6.04 -35.11
CA CYS A 221 -6.13 4.86 -34.59
C CYS A 221 -4.63 4.94 -34.87
N ILE A 222 -3.83 4.32 -34.01
CA ILE A 222 -2.36 4.39 -34.06
C ILE A 222 -1.82 3.91 -35.41
N LEU A 223 -2.31 2.76 -35.89
CA LEU A 223 -1.81 2.14 -37.13
C LEU A 223 -2.01 3.05 -38.35
N SER A 224 -3.17 3.72 -38.44
CA SER A 224 -3.51 4.65 -39.52
C SER A 224 -2.68 5.94 -39.44
N SER A 225 -2.65 6.54 -38.26
CA SER A 225 -2.05 7.86 -38.05
C SER A 225 -0.53 7.85 -38.02
N MET A 226 0.09 6.67 -37.84
CA MET A 226 1.53 6.47 -37.82
C MET A 226 1.97 5.59 -39.00
N TRP A 227 1.22 5.58 -40.09
CA TRP A 227 1.55 4.78 -41.28
C TRP A 227 2.61 5.45 -42.18
N THR A 228 2.58 6.78 -42.27
CA THR A 228 3.43 7.54 -43.20
C THR A 228 4.01 8.79 -42.56
N ASP A 229 5.18 9.20 -43.06
CA ASP A 229 5.86 10.45 -42.70
C ASP A 229 5.00 11.71 -42.87
N SER A 230 3.95 11.72 -43.69
CA SER A 230 3.08 12.90 -43.87
C SER A 230 2.31 13.28 -42.60
N ALA A 231 2.08 12.33 -41.69
CA ALA A 231 1.34 12.56 -40.45
C ALA A 231 2.21 13.16 -39.33
N VAL A 232 3.54 13.11 -39.48
CA VAL A 232 4.54 13.51 -38.48
C VAL A 232 5.19 14.83 -38.92
N VAL A 233 4.66 15.96 -38.47
CA VAL A 233 5.02 17.28 -39.00
C VAL A 233 4.87 18.39 -37.97
N GLY A 234 5.58 19.50 -38.21
CA GLY A 234 5.45 20.71 -37.42
C GLY A 234 6.30 20.70 -36.15
N ALA A 235 6.09 21.72 -35.34
CA ALA A 235 6.78 21.97 -34.08
C ALA A 235 6.28 21.07 -32.93
N THR A 236 6.94 21.16 -31.78
CA THR A 236 6.67 20.37 -30.57
C THR A 236 6.05 21.25 -29.48
N PRO A 237 4.70 21.30 -29.35
CA PRO A 237 4.02 22.14 -28.36
C PRO A 237 3.81 21.40 -27.03
N LEU A 238 4.91 21.06 -26.35
CA LEU A 238 4.90 20.20 -25.16
C LEU A 238 4.09 20.79 -23.99
N ALA A 239 4.29 22.07 -23.66
CA ALA A 239 3.56 22.72 -22.57
C ALA A 239 2.05 22.82 -22.85
N LEU A 240 1.68 23.11 -24.11
CA LEU A 240 0.28 23.10 -24.55
C LEU A 240 -0.34 21.70 -24.40
N ALA A 241 0.41 20.65 -24.75
CA ALA A 241 -0.05 19.27 -24.65
C ALA A 241 -0.37 18.90 -23.19
N LEU A 242 0.51 19.27 -22.25
CA LEU A 242 0.33 19.04 -20.82
C LEU A 242 -0.86 19.82 -20.24
N GLU A 243 -1.05 21.07 -20.66
CA GLU A 243 -2.20 21.89 -20.25
C GLU A 243 -3.52 21.34 -20.81
N SER A 244 -3.50 20.89 -22.07
CA SER A 244 -4.68 20.35 -22.74
C SER A 244 -5.09 18.99 -22.15
N VAL A 245 -4.14 18.08 -21.91
CA VAL A 245 -4.47 16.77 -21.29
C VAL A 245 -4.96 16.92 -19.87
N LYS A 246 -4.44 17.89 -19.10
CA LYS A 246 -4.99 18.20 -17.77
C LYS A 246 -6.49 18.50 -17.86
N THR A 247 -6.89 19.33 -18.81
CA THR A 247 -8.30 19.66 -19.05
C THR A 247 -9.13 18.43 -19.43
N THR A 248 -8.59 17.55 -20.28
CA THR A 248 -9.22 16.27 -20.64
C THR A 248 -9.41 15.38 -19.40
N LEU A 249 -8.37 15.21 -18.57
CA LEU A 249 -8.41 14.39 -17.36
C LEU A 249 -9.35 14.96 -16.30
N ASP A 250 -9.36 16.29 -16.10
CA ASP A 250 -10.30 16.95 -15.19
C ASP A 250 -11.75 16.70 -15.64
N THR A 251 -12.02 16.76 -16.94
CA THR A 251 -13.34 16.45 -17.51
C THR A 251 -13.73 14.99 -17.29
N ALA A 252 -12.79 14.05 -17.48
CA ALA A 252 -13.02 12.63 -17.23
C ALA A 252 -13.26 12.34 -15.74
N LYS A 253 -12.43 12.89 -14.85
CA LYS A 253 -12.53 12.78 -13.39
C LYS A 253 -13.88 13.28 -12.88
N ASN A 254 -14.36 14.41 -13.38
CA ASN A 254 -15.65 14.97 -12.96
C ASN A 254 -16.86 14.09 -13.34
N LYS A 255 -16.72 13.25 -14.38
CA LYS A 255 -17.76 12.31 -14.83
C LYS A 255 -17.64 10.91 -14.20
N ASP A 256 -16.53 10.59 -13.56
CA ASP A 256 -16.27 9.27 -12.99
C ASP A 256 -16.94 9.08 -11.62
N ALA A 257 -17.72 8.01 -11.48
CA ALA A 257 -18.32 7.61 -10.20
C ALA A 257 -17.24 7.28 -9.15
N TYR A 258 -16.07 6.81 -9.59
CA TYR A 258 -14.93 6.41 -8.77
C TYR A 258 -13.87 7.51 -8.63
N LYS A 259 -14.21 8.78 -8.91
CA LYS A 259 -13.27 9.91 -8.94
C LYS A 259 -12.39 10.11 -7.70
N ASN A 260 -12.82 9.60 -6.54
CA ASN A 260 -12.09 9.69 -5.27
C ASN A 260 -11.03 8.60 -5.09
N CYS A 261 -11.16 7.46 -5.78
CA CYS A 261 -10.27 6.31 -5.64
C CYS A 261 -9.53 5.95 -6.94
N ARG A 262 -10.08 6.27 -8.12
CA ARG A 262 -9.46 5.96 -9.41
C ARG A 262 -8.23 6.84 -9.66
N GLN A 263 -7.06 6.20 -9.65
CA GLN A 263 -5.79 6.83 -10.01
C GLN A 263 -5.76 7.16 -11.50
N ARG A 264 -5.12 8.29 -11.85
CA ARG A 264 -5.02 8.77 -13.24
C ARG A 264 -3.59 9.17 -13.55
N PHE A 265 -3.15 8.75 -14.72
CA PHE A 265 -1.78 8.86 -15.16
C PHE A 265 -1.68 9.49 -16.54
N VAL A 266 -0.54 10.12 -16.76
CA VAL A 266 -0.10 10.62 -18.06
C VAL A 266 1.18 9.88 -18.43
N ILE A 267 1.26 9.38 -19.66
CA ILE A 267 2.51 8.86 -20.21
C ILE A 267 2.87 9.76 -21.40
N LEU A 268 3.91 10.56 -21.23
CA LEU A 268 4.40 11.46 -22.26
C LEU A 268 5.56 10.80 -23.00
N LEU A 269 5.44 10.65 -24.31
CA LEU A 269 6.51 10.24 -25.20
C LEU A 269 6.88 11.40 -26.14
N SER A 270 8.10 11.93 -25.99
CA SER A 270 8.61 13.05 -26.78
C SER A 270 10.12 12.94 -26.95
N ASP A 271 10.68 13.63 -27.93
CA ASP A 271 12.12 13.73 -28.13
C ASP A 271 12.77 14.92 -27.39
N GLY A 272 12.00 15.62 -26.55
CA GLY A 272 12.50 16.33 -25.38
C GLY A 272 12.42 17.85 -25.38
N ALA A 273 12.27 18.49 -26.54
CA ALA A 273 12.29 19.95 -26.66
C ALA A 273 10.91 20.54 -26.94
N ASP A 274 10.48 21.51 -26.12
CA ASP A 274 9.36 22.38 -26.48
C ASP A 274 9.84 23.50 -27.41
N THR A 275 9.15 23.70 -28.53
CA THR A 275 9.52 24.67 -29.56
C THR A 275 8.46 25.77 -29.77
N MET A 276 7.42 25.85 -28.94
CA MET A 276 6.23 26.69 -29.18
C MET A 276 5.72 27.48 -27.97
N ALA A 277 5.99 27.03 -26.75
CA ALA A 277 5.55 27.71 -25.55
C ALA A 277 6.14 29.13 -25.49
N CYS A 278 5.41 30.06 -24.87
CA CYS A 278 5.87 31.45 -24.68
C CYS A 278 6.16 32.24 -25.97
N GLY A 279 5.63 31.80 -27.12
CA GLY A 279 5.71 32.48 -28.41
C GLY A 279 6.25 31.56 -29.51
N ALA A 280 5.97 31.88 -30.79
CA ALA A 280 6.53 31.16 -31.92
C ALA A 280 8.03 31.50 -32.05
N ALA A 281 8.89 30.64 -31.49
CA ALA A 281 10.33 30.84 -31.50
C ALA A 281 10.94 30.68 -32.91
N ASN A 282 12.08 31.33 -33.15
CA ASN A 282 12.83 31.19 -34.41
C ASN A 282 13.72 29.93 -34.47
N GLY A 283 13.46 28.93 -33.61
CA GLY A 283 14.23 27.68 -33.46
C GLY A 283 14.68 27.43 -32.01
N ASP A 284 15.36 26.32 -31.76
CA ASP A 284 15.76 25.91 -30.40
C ASP A 284 16.85 26.79 -29.78
N ARG A 285 17.64 27.45 -30.63
CA ARG A 285 18.70 28.39 -30.23
C ARG A 285 18.20 29.79 -29.92
N ASP A 286 16.90 30.04 -30.06
CA ASP A 286 16.28 31.33 -29.75
C ASP A 286 16.61 31.79 -28.32
N SER A 287 16.83 33.09 -28.11
CA SER A 287 17.23 33.65 -26.82
C SER A 287 16.16 33.50 -25.72
N THR A 288 14.94 33.10 -26.08
CA THR A 288 13.84 32.85 -25.14
C THR A 288 13.66 31.37 -24.78
N GLN A 289 14.54 30.47 -25.22
CA GLN A 289 14.43 29.02 -25.01
C GLN A 289 14.24 28.58 -23.55
N TYR A 290 14.81 29.32 -22.59
CA TYR A 290 14.62 29.06 -21.16
C TYR A 290 13.16 29.12 -20.69
N LYS A 291 12.35 29.98 -21.32
CA LYS A 291 10.93 30.16 -21.00
C LYS A 291 10.14 28.89 -21.30
N ARG A 292 10.49 28.21 -22.39
CA ARG A 292 9.82 26.97 -22.83
C ARG A 292 10.10 25.81 -21.88
N ARG A 293 11.36 25.64 -21.47
CA ARG A 293 11.73 24.63 -20.47
C ARG A 293 11.01 24.85 -19.14
N ARG A 294 10.96 26.09 -18.67
CA ARG A 294 10.17 26.48 -17.48
C ARG A 294 8.68 26.16 -17.67
N ALA A 295 8.11 26.48 -18.83
CA ALA A 295 6.70 26.18 -19.12
C ALA A 295 6.41 24.67 -19.06
N SER A 296 7.25 23.83 -19.68
CA SER A 296 7.06 22.38 -19.65
C SER A 296 7.09 21.79 -18.22
N VAL A 297 8.06 22.20 -17.40
CA VAL A 297 8.16 21.76 -15.99
C VAL A 297 6.98 22.29 -15.16
N ALA A 298 6.61 23.56 -15.32
CA ALA A 298 5.46 24.14 -14.61
C ALA A 298 4.15 23.42 -14.95
N ARG A 299 3.94 23.03 -16.21
CA ARG A 299 2.74 22.30 -16.62
C ARG A 299 2.75 20.84 -16.16
N ALA A 300 3.91 20.18 -16.08
CA ALA A 300 4.04 18.87 -15.45
C ALA A 300 3.71 18.92 -13.94
N LYS A 301 4.20 19.95 -13.23
CA LYS A 301 3.83 20.20 -11.82
C LYS A 301 2.32 20.42 -11.66
N ALA A 302 1.70 21.20 -12.54
CA ALA A 302 0.27 21.49 -12.47
C ALA A 302 -0.62 20.23 -12.65
N LEU A 303 -0.14 19.22 -13.38
CA LEU A 303 -0.79 17.91 -13.45
C LEU A 303 -0.68 17.17 -12.10
N ALA A 304 0.53 17.12 -11.53
CA ALA A 304 0.79 16.48 -10.25
C ALA A 304 -0.03 17.10 -9.10
N ASP A 305 -0.08 18.45 -9.04
CA ASP A 305 -0.87 19.17 -8.05
C ASP A 305 -2.39 18.91 -8.18
N ALA A 306 -2.86 18.56 -9.38
CA ALA A 306 -4.26 18.14 -9.62
C ALA A 306 -4.51 16.65 -9.30
N GLY A 307 -3.47 15.93 -8.86
CA GLY A 307 -3.53 14.51 -8.52
C GLY A 307 -3.29 13.57 -9.69
N TYR A 308 -2.61 14.03 -10.76
CA TYR A 308 -2.25 13.22 -11.91
C TYR A 308 -0.74 13.03 -11.99
N LYS A 309 -0.28 11.78 -11.94
CA LYS A 309 1.16 11.47 -12.09
C LYS A 309 1.53 11.41 -13.57
N ILE A 310 2.69 11.94 -13.94
CA ILE A 310 3.18 11.93 -15.33
C ILE A 310 4.49 11.16 -15.46
N PHE A 311 4.48 10.06 -16.21
CA PHE A 311 5.67 9.39 -16.70
C PHE A 311 6.22 10.14 -17.91
N VAL A 312 7.49 10.53 -17.85
CA VAL A 312 8.16 11.24 -18.94
C VAL A 312 9.15 10.30 -19.60
N ILE A 313 8.94 10.06 -20.89
CA ILE A 313 9.77 9.19 -21.72
C ILE A 313 10.39 10.05 -22.82
N GLY A 314 11.67 10.35 -22.66
CA GLY A 314 12.48 11.07 -23.63
C GLY A 314 13.07 10.10 -24.65
N PHE A 315 12.86 10.34 -25.94
CA PHE A 315 13.38 9.48 -27.00
C PHE A 315 14.45 10.18 -27.85
N GLY A 316 15.72 9.89 -27.55
CA GLY A 316 16.86 10.42 -28.28
C GLY A 316 18.20 10.08 -27.60
N ALA A 317 19.03 9.23 -28.23
CA ALA A 317 20.28 8.76 -27.63
C ALA A 317 21.28 9.91 -27.38
N ASN A 318 21.31 10.89 -28.30
CA ASN A 318 22.20 12.05 -28.24
C ASN A 318 21.49 13.34 -27.76
N MET A 319 20.36 13.20 -27.05
CA MET A 319 19.64 14.34 -26.48
C MET A 319 20.60 15.20 -25.63
N PRO A 320 20.67 16.53 -25.84
CA PRO A 320 21.50 17.43 -25.05
C PRO A 320 21.15 17.36 -23.55
N ASP A 321 22.14 17.57 -22.68
CA ASP A 321 21.93 17.52 -21.23
C ASP A 321 20.87 18.52 -20.75
N ILE A 322 20.73 19.65 -21.45
CA ILE A 322 19.70 20.66 -21.18
C ILE A 322 18.28 20.08 -21.28
N GLU A 323 18.04 19.26 -22.31
CA GLU A 323 16.75 18.61 -22.54
C GLU A 323 16.55 17.45 -21.58
N LYS A 324 17.58 16.62 -21.38
CA LYS A 324 17.57 15.54 -20.37
C LYS A 324 17.24 16.09 -18.98
N ASN A 325 17.89 17.17 -18.55
CA ASN A 325 17.61 17.82 -17.27
C ASN A 325 16.15 18.31 -17.21
N THR A 326 15.66 18.94 -18.28
CA THR A 326 14.27 19.42 -18.37
C THR A 326 13.26 18.27 -18.21
N LEU A 327 13.47 17.15 -18.92
CA LEU A 327 12.61 15.97 -18.81
C LEU A 327 12.67 15.32 -17.42
N ASN A 328 13.85 15.26 -16.81
CA ASN A 328 13.98 14.75 -15.43
C ASN A 328 13.25 15.66 -14.44
N TRP A 329 13.34 16.98 -14.57
CA TRP A 329 12.55 17.91 -13.76
C TRP A 329 11.06 17.78 -13.99
N MET A 330 10.63 17.53 -15.23
CA MET A 330 9.22 17.24 -15.54
C MET A 330 8.73 15.95 -14.86
N ALA A 331 9.53 14.88 -14.87
CA ALA A 331 9.19 13.62 -14.18
C ALA A 331 9.14 13.82 -12.66
N TYR A 332 10.16 14.46 -12.08
CA TYR A 332 10.26 14.73 -10.65
C TYR A 332 9.07 15.57 -10.14
N TYR A 333 8.82 16.74 -10.74
CA TYR A 333 7.67 17.56 -10.37
C TYR A 333 6.34 16.98 -10.84
N GLY A 334 6.39 16.07 -11.81
CA GLY A 334 5.29 15.24 -12.26
C GLY A 334 4.90 14.09 -11.33
N GLY A 335 5.65 13.89 -10.25
CA GLY A 335 5.37 12.88 -9.23
C GLY A 335 5.69 11.44 -9.65
N THR A 336 6.61 11.25 -10.59
CA THR A 336 7.08 9.92 -11.02
C THR A 336 8.60 9.78 -10.90
N ASP A 337 9.09 8.55 -11.00
CA ASP A 337 10.49 8.17 -10.88
C ASP A 337 10.82 7.07 -11.90
N ASN A 338 12.10 6.91 -12.26
CA ASN A 338 12.56 5.84 -13.13
C ASN A 338 13.42 4.85 -12.33
N PRO A 339 12.87 3.69 -11.93
CA PRO A 339 13.57 2.74 -11.06
C PRO A 339 14.70 1.98 -11.77
N LEU A 340 14.83 2.12 -13.10
CA LEU A 340 15.88 1.44 -13.87
C LEU A 340 17.24 2.14 -13.75
N VAL A 341 17.28 3.36 -13.21
CA VAL A 341 18.49 4.18 -13.10
C VAL A 341 18.55 4.86 -11.74
N ALA A 342 19.74 4.97 -11.15
CA ALA A 342 19.91 5.67 -9.88
C ALA A 342 19.69 7.18 -10.02
N ASN A 343 18.99 7.76 -9.05
CA ASN A 343 18.75 9.19 -8.97
C ASN A 343 20.02 9.98 -8.58
N SER A 344 20.23 11.13 -9.21
CA SER A 344 21.35 12.05 -8.94
C SER A 344 20.96 13.51 -9.21
N GLY A 345 21.59 14.45 -8.49
CA GLY A 345 21.33 15.89 -8.55
C GLY A 345 20.77 16.47 -7.25
N ASP A 346 20.77 17.81 -7.14
CA ASP A 346 20.21 18.53 -6.00
C ASP A 346 18.75 18.93 -6.26
N LYS A 347 17.82 18.30 -5.54
CA LYS A 347 16.38 18.52 -5.68
C LYS A 347 15.92 19.90 -5.23
N THR A 348 16.75 20.62 -4.48
CA THR A 348 16.47 21.98 -3.98
C THR A 348 16.96 23.07 -4.94
N ALA A 349 17.70 22.70 -5.98
CA ALA A 349 18.33 23.64 -6.89
C ALA A 349 17.36 24.29 -7.91
N LEU A 350 16.15 23.74 -8.06
CA LEU A 350 15.08 24.36 -8.84
C LEU A 350 13.91 24.67 -7.91
N ASP A 351 13.42 25.91 -7.94
CA ASP A 351 12.14 26.29 -7.31
C ASP A 351 11.14 26.67 -8.40
N VAL A 352 10.19 25.76 -8.66
CA VAL A 352 9.15 25.97 -9.67
C VAL A 352 8.14 27.04 -9.24
N SER A 353 7.91 27.23 -7.93
CA SER A 353 6.97 28.24 -7.44
C SER A 353 7.37 29.67 -7.82
N ALA A 354 8.68 29.88 -8.06
CA ALA A 354 9.21 31.16 -8.49
C ALA A 354 8.81 31.57 -9.93
N PHE A 355 8.34 30.63 -10.76
CA PHE A 355 7.95 30.92 -12.16
C PHE A 355 6.66 30.24 -12.62
N GLU A 356 6.02 29.39 -11.82
CA GLU A 356 4.82 28.64 -12.24
C GLU A 356 3.63 29.52 -12.60
N ALA A 357 3.49 30.68 -11.96
CA ALA A 357 2.41 31.63 -12.21
C ALA A 357 2.49 32.26 -13.61
N ASP A 358 3.71 32.54 -14.08
CA ASP A 358 4.00 33.01 -15.44
C ASP A 358 5.37 32.48 -15.92
N PRO A 359 5.41 31.26 -16.47
CA PRO A 359 6.66 30.67 -16.94
C PRO A 359 7.25 31.40 -18.16
N CYS A 360 6.46 32.28 -18.79
CA CYS A 360 6.84 33.06 -19.96
C CYS A 360 7.39 34.46 -19.61
N ALA A 361 7.40 34.82 -18.33
CA ALA A 361 7.96 36.07 -17.85
C ALA A 361 9.44 36.24 -18.27
N ALA A 362 9.84 37.49 -18.54
CA ALA A 362 11.23 37.81 -18.79
C ALA A 362 12.09 37.55 -17.54
N SER A 363 13.34 37.16 -17.74
CA SER A 363 14.32 36.94 -16.67
C SER A 363 15.68 37.43 -17.14
N ALA A 364 16.55 37.85 -16.21
CA ALA A 364 17.96 38.00 -16.54
C ALA A 364 18.50 36.66 -17.08
N THR A 365 19.41 36.69 -18.04
CA THR A 365 19.93 35.49 -18.68
C THR A 365 21.41 35.27 -18.40
N THR A 366 21.86 34.02 -18.53
CA THR A 366 23.27 33.61 -18.46
C THR A 366 23.59 32.64 -19.60
N GLY A 367 24.88 32.47 -19.88
CA GLY A 367 25.38 31.71 -21.04
C GLY A 367 25.38 32.51 -22.34
N THR A 368 25.23 31.83 -23.48
CA THR A 368 25.26 32.43 -24.83
C THR A 368 23.83 32.62 -25.37
N CYS A 369 23.30 33.82 -25.20
CA CYS A 369 21.91 34.19 -25.54
C CYS A 369 21.78 35.06 -26.79
N ASP A 370 22.58 34.79 -27.83
CA ASP A 370 22.63 35.57 -29.08
C ASP A 370 21.78 34.99 -30.22
N GLY A 371 21.02 33.93 -29.95
CA GLY A 371 20.23 33.23 -30.97
C GLY A 371 20.99 32.12 -31.70
N THR A 372 22.27 31.89 -31.37
CA THR A 372 23.14 30.92 -32.08
C THR A 372 23.49 29.69 -31.25
N SER A 373 23.15 29.65 -29.96
CA SER A 373 23.52 28.59 -29.03
C SER A 373 22.32 28.02 -28.26
N LEU A 374 22.40 26.74 -27.88
CA LEU A 374 21.44 26.10 -26.95
C LEU A 374 21.73 26.48 -25.49
N GLN A 375 22.86 27.14 -25.23
CA GLN A 375 23.34 27.50 -23.89
C GLN A 375 22.80 28.86 -23.42
N CYS A 376 21.53 29.16 -23.68
CA CYS A 376 20.88 30.35 -23.13
C CYS A 376 19.94 29.97 -21.99
N PHE A 377 20.25 30.44 -20.79
CA PHE A 377 19.54 30.07 -19.56
C PHE A 377 18.97 31.30 -18.86
N ALA A 378 17.91 31.11 -18.09
CA ALA A 378 17.59 32.09 -17.07
C ALA A 378 18.68 32.11 -15.99
N ALA A 379 18.96 33.29 -15.44
CA ALA A 379 20.01 33.49 -14.44
C ALA A 379 19.73 32.74 -13.12
N SER A 380 18.47 32.42 -12.84
CA SER A 380 18.04 31.56 -11.73
C SER A 380 16.93 30.62 -12.20
N ASN A 381 16.69 29.51 -11.50
CA ASN A 381 15.54 28.62 -11.75
C ASN A 381 15.35 28.21 -13.22
N ASP A 382 16.43 27.84 -13.92
CA ASP A 382 16.37 27.24 -15.25
C ASP A 382 16.52 25.72 -15.12
N PRO A 383 15.50 24.91 -15.45
CA PRO A 383 15.60 23.46 -15.35
C PRO A 383 16.69 22.87 -16.26
N GLY A 384 17.02 23.53 -17.38
CA GLY A 384 18.04 23.07 -18.31
C GLY A 384 19.48 23.20 -17.80
N ASN A 385 19.74 24.16 -16.91
CA ASN A 385 21.06 24.38 -16.29
C ASN A 385 21.15 23.87 -14.84
N THR A 386 20.16 23.11 -14.40
CA THR A 386 20.08 22.56 -13.05
C THR A 386 20.13 21.04 -13.18
N PRO A 387 21.31 20.40 -13.03
CA PRO A 387 21.45 18.98 -13.31
C PRO A 387 20.57 18.10 -12.44
N LEU A 388 19.80 17.23 -13.08
CA LEU A 388 18.99 16.20 -12.43
C LEU A 388 18.86 14.99 -13.36
N SER A 389 19.07 13.78 -12.85
CA SER A 389 18.99 12.55 -13.63
C SER A 389 18.39 11.39 -12.83
N GLY A 390 17.83 10.41 -13.54
CA GLY A 390 17.29 9.18 -12.95
C GLY A 390 15.76 9.20 -12.76
N TYR A 391 15.08 10.28 -13.12
CA TYR A 391 13.62 10.43 -12.98
C TYR A 391 12.86 10.13 -14.27
N ALA A 392 13.34 10.64 -15.40
CA ALA A 392 12.75 10.38 -16.70
C ALA A 392 13.35 9.11 -17.34
N PHE A 393 12.57 8.44 -18.19
CA PHE A 393 13.05 7.32 -19.00
C PHE A 393 13.67 7.88 -20.27
N ILE A 394 15.00 7.85 -20.38
CA ILE A 394 15.70 8.32 -21.58
C ILE A 394 16.06 7.11 -22.44
N ALA A 395 15.39 6.96 -23.57
CA ALA A 395 15.58 5.86 -24.51
C ALA A 395 16.44 6.29 -25.70
N GLY A 396 17.39 5.44 -26.08
CA GLY A 396 18.23 5.58 -27.26
C GLY A 396 17.96 4.54 -28.36
N ASN A 397 17.10 3.56 -28.11
CA ASN A 397 16.73 2.52 -29.07
C ASN A 397 15.35 1.91 -28.74
N ALA A 398 14.91 0.94 -29.54
CA ALA A 398 13.60 0.30 -29.36
C ALA A 398 13.47 -0.49 -28.05
N THR A 399 14.55 -1.15 -27.62
CA THR A 399 14.56 -1.96 -26.39
C THR A 399 14.42 -1.09 -25.14
N GLU A 400 15.14 0.03 -25.08
CA GLU A 400 15.06 0.99 -23.97
C GLU A 400 13.71 1.70 -23.92
N LEU A 401 13.13 2.03 -25.08
CA LEU A 401 11.78 2.60 -25.14
C LEU A 401 10.73 1.60 -24.65
N GLU A 402 10.85 0.34 -25.05
CA GLU A 402 9.99 -0.75 -24.56
C GLU A 402 10.12 -0.94 -23.05
N ALA A 403 11.35 -0.94 -22.51
CA ALA A 403 11.58 -1.04 -21.07
C ALA A 403 10.93 0.12 -20.30
N GLY A 404 11.12 1.37 -20.74
CA GLY A 404 10.55 2.52 -20.06
C GLY A 404 9.02 2.58 -20.10
N LEU A 405 8.41 2.25 -21.25
CA LEU A 405 6.96 2.18 -21.36
C LEU A 405 6.37 1.01 -20.55
N ARG A 406 7.03 -0.15 -20.54
CA ARG A 406 6.61 -1.29 -19.71
C ARG A 406 6.68 -0.95 -18.23
N GLU A 407 7.74 -0.29 -17.79
CA GLU A 407 7.90 0.11 -16.40
C GLU A 407 6.84 1.14 -15.98
N ALA A 408 6.54 2.13 -16.83
CA ALA A 408 5.45 3.06 -16.60
C ALA A 408 4.10 2.34 -16.46
N LEU A 409 3.80 1.35 -17.32
CA LEU A 409 2.58 0.55 -17.22
C LEU A 409 2.55 -0.37 -16.00
N ASN A 410 3.67 -0.99 -15.65
CA ASN A 410 3.81 -1.79 -14.44
C ASN A 410 3.53 -0.93 -13.21
N TYR A 411 4.11 0.27 -13.13
CA TYR A 411 3.81 1.20 -12.04
C TYR A 411 2.32 1.55 -12.00
N ILE A 412 1.69 1.80 -13.15
CA ILE A 412 0.26 2.13 -13.22
C ILE A 412 -0.59 0.95 -12.74
N ARG A 413 -0.22 -0.27 -13.11
CA ARG A 413 -0.82 -1.50 -12.55
C ARG A 413 -0.60 -1.53 -11.04
N GLU A 414 0.64 -1.42 -10.57
CA GLU A 414 1.09 -1.32 -9.16
C GLU A 414 0.39 -0.22 -8.37
N ALA A 415 -0.05 0.86 -8.99
CA ALA A 415 -0.78 1.93 -8.34
C ALA A 415 -2.25 1.59 -8.03
N ASN A 416 -2.85 0.56 -8.67
CA ASN A 416 -4.05 -0.10 -8.12
C ASN A 416 -3.74 -0.82 -6.81
N TYR A 417 -2.50 -1.30 -6.68
CA TYR A 417 -2.01 -2.08 -5.55
C TYR A 417 -1.44 -1.21 -4.42
N ALA A 418 -1.38 0.12 -4.61
CA ALA A 418 -0.94 1.09 -3.62
C ALA A 418 -1.89 2.30 -3.56
N PHE A 419 -2.98 2.16 -2.81
CA PHE A 419 -3.79 3.31 -2.44
C PHE A 419 -2.97 4.28 -1.59
N SER A 420 -2.78 5.47 -2.15
CA SER A 420 -2.84 6.80 -1.53
C SER A 420 -2.87 6.86 0.00
N GLN A 421 -1.76 6.53 0.63
CA GLN A 421 -1.09 7.29 1.69
C GLN A 421 0.23 6.57 1.94
N SER A 422 1.34 7.31 1.98
CA SER A 422 2.45 6.93 2.84
C SER A 422 1.92 6.96 4.28
N SER A 423 1.21 5.92 4.69
CA SER A 423 0.78 5.60 6.07
C SER A 423 -0.23 4.44 6.08
N VAL A 424 0.19 3.23 5.73
CA VAL A 424 -0.03 2.08 6.63
C VAL A 424 1.23 1.23 6.55
N ALA A 425 2.20 1.49 7.42
CA ALA A 425 2.99 0.36 7.88
C ALA A 425 1.98 -0.64 8.46
N SER A 426 1.89 -1.88 7.93
CA SER A 426 1.12 -2.93 8.62
C SER A 426 1.54 -2.95 10.09
N SER A 427 2.85 -2.86 10.33
CA SER A 427 3.42 -2.11 11.46
C SER A 427 4.93 -1.97 11.26
N ARG A 428 5.52 -1.00 11.95
CA ARG A 428 6.96 -0.75 11.99
C ARG A 428 7.42 -0.86 13.43
N ILE A 429 8.49 -1.60 13.66
CA ILE A 429 9.20 -1.58 14.95
C ILE A 429 10.62 -1.08 14.68
N ALA A 430 11.01 -0.06 15.44
CA ALA A 430 12.40 0.38 15.55
C ALA A 430 13.04 -0.36 16.72
N ASP A 431 14.07 -1.14 16.44
CA ASP A 431 14.84 -1.83 17.48
C ASP A 431 16.29 -2.01 17.02
N GLU A 432 17.26 -1.82 17.93
CA GLU A 432 18.71 -1.87 17.63
C GLU A 432 19.13 -1.01 16.40
N ASN A 433 18.51 0.16 16.17
CA ASN A 433 18.70 1.01 14.96
C ASN A 433 18.28 0.37 13.62
N PHE A 434 17.41 -0.63 13.65
CA PHE A 434 16.82 -1.22 12.46
C PHE A 434 15.31 -1.03 12.44
N LEU A 435 14.76 -0.97 11.23
CA LEU A 435 13.34 -0.95 10.94
C LEU A 435 12.94 -2.30 10.36
N TYR A 436 11.91 -2.92 10.94
CA TYR A 436 11.26 -4.09 10.34
C TYR A 436 9.93 -3.67 9.73
N GLU A 437 9.69 -4.04 8.48
CA GLU A 437 8.50 -3.67 7.72
C GLU A 437 7.85 -4.90 7.10
N ALA A 438 6.58 -5.12 7.44
CA ALA A 438 5.72 -6.06 6.73
C ALA A 438 5.03 -5.35 5.55
N SER A 439 4.99 -6.01 4.40
CA SER A 439 4.30 -5.58 3.19
C SER A 439 3.84 -6.80 2.38
N PHE A 440 3.01 -6.59 1.35
CA PHE A 440 2.54 -7.66 0.48
C PHE A 440 2.24 -7.12 -0.92
N GLN A 441 2.18 -8.04 -1.89
CA GLN A 441 1.84 -7.79 -3.28
C GLN A 441 0.54 -8.55 -3.61
N PRO A 442 -0.60 -7.86 -3.74
CA PRO A 442 -1.85 -8.49 -4.13
C PRO A 442 -1.77 -9.09 -5.53
N VAL A 443 -2.38 -10.25 -5.70
CA VAL A 443 -2.53 -10.92 -7.00
C VAL A 443 -4.03 -11.10 -7.25
N ASN A 444 -4.50 -10.61 -8.39
CA ASN A 444 -5.91 -10.73 -8.76
C ASN A 444 -6.30 -12.19 -8.96
N ASN A 445 -7.45 -12.57 -8.41
CA ASN A 445 -7.97 -13.94 -8.47
C ASN A 445 -6.98 -14.99 -7.98
N ASP A 446 -6.21 -14.66 -6.94
CA ASP A 446 -5.37 -15.62 -6.24
C ASP A 446 -5.75 -15.72 -4.75
N PRO A 447 -5.81 -16.94 -4.19
CA PRO A 447 -6.23 -17.13 -2.80
C PRO A 447 -5.13 -16.73 -1.80
N MET A 448 -3.87 -16.54 -2.24
CA MET A 448 -2.76 -16.10 -1.41
C MET A 448 -2.02 -14.92 -2.09
N TRP A 449 -1.74 -13.86 -1.34
CA TRP A 449 -0.90 -12.76 -1.85
C TRP A 449 0.54 -12.93 -1.40
N LEU A 450 1.48 -12.35 -2.15
CA LEU A 450 2.91 -12.52 -1.88
C LEU A 450 3.32 -11.60 -0.73
N GLY A 451 3.72 -12.17 0.41
CA GLY A 451 4.16 -11.40 1.57
C GLY A 451 5.65 -11.13 1.62
N HIS A 452 6.01 -10.01 2.23
CA HIS A 452 7.39 -9.58 2.46
C HIS A 452 7.55 -9.08 3.90
N LEU A 453 8.62 -9.53 4.56
CA LEU A 453 9.12 -8.94 5.80
C LEU A 453 10.55 -8.46 5.56
N ARG A 454 10.76 -7.15 5.60
CA ARG A 454 12.04 -6.52 5.26
C ARG A 454 12.67 -5.88 6.48
N LYS A 455 14.00 -5.96 6.56
CA LYS A 455 14.80 -5.22 7.54
C LYS A 455 15.53 -4.09 6.83
N TYR A 456 15.46 -2.89 7.37
CA TYR A 456 16.20 -1.72 6.91
C TYR A 456 17.08 -1.17 8.01
N GLN A 457 18.18 -0.52 7.64
CA GLN A 457 19.01 0.23 8.58
C GLN A 457 18.45 1.64 8.78
N ILE A 458 18.43 2.13 10.02
CA ILE A 458 18.27 3.55 10.31
C ILE A 458 19.66 4.17 10.33
N LEU A 459 19.91 5.10 9.40
CA LEU A 459 21.19 5.78 9.25
C LEU A 459 21.37 6.85 10.35
N SER A 460 22.61 7.30 10.54
CA SER A 460 22.95 8.27 11.60
C SER A 460 22.29 9.64 11.43
N ASP A 461 21.82 9.96 10.22
CA ASP A 461 21.06 11.17 9.89
C ASP A 461 19.54 11.01 10.11
N GLY A 462 19.09 9.83 10.59
CA GLY A 462 17.69 9.50 10.83
C GLY A 462 16.92 9.01 9.59
N THR A 463 17.57 8.92 8.42
CA THR A 463 16.94 8.36 7.22
C THR A 463 16.97 6.83 7.22
N VAL A 464 16.08 6.22 6.43
CA VAL A 464 16.02 4.76 6.26
C VAL A 464 16.89 4.38 5.05
N GLY A 465 17.88 3.53 5.25
CA GLY A 465 18.73 2.98 4.19
C GLY A 465 18.02 1.91 3.36
N GLY A 466 18.76 1.27 2.45
CA GLY A 466 18.24 0.14 1.67
C GLY A 466 17.85 -1.07 2.54
N ALA A 467 17.01 -1.96 1.98
CA ALA A 467 16.68 -3.23 2.62
C ALA A 467 17.93 -4.09 2.76
N ILE A 468 18.22 -4.53 3.99
CA ILE A 468 19.33 -5.43 4.33
C ILE A 468 18.99 -6.86 3.92
N TRP A 469 17.76 -7.29 4.19
CA TRP A 469 17.22 -8.58 3.78
C TRP A 469 15.71 -8.51 3.61
N ASP A 470 15.16 -9.48 2.87
CA ASP A 470 13.75 -9.71 2.63
C ASP A 470 13.44 -11.19 2.91
N ALA A 471 12.70 -11.47 3.97
CA ALA A 471 12.40 -12.83 4.40
C ALA A 471 11.57 -13.61 3.36
N GLY A 472 10.75 -12.93 2.57
CA GLY A 472 9.96 -13.56 1.49
C GLY A 472 10.87 -14.11 0.40
N LYS A 473 11.88 -13.33 -0.03
CA LYS A 473 12.90 -13.78 -1.00
C LYS A 473 13.75 -14.91 -0.46
N LEU A 474 14.21 -14.80 0.79
CA LEU A 474 14.98 -15.86 1.44
C LEU A 474 14.17 -17.16 1.57
N LEU A 475 12.87 -17.06 1.85
CA LEU A 475 11.98 -18.22 1.89
C LEU A 475 11.71 -18.81 0.51
N GLN A 476 11.53 -17.98 -0.52
CA GLN A 476 11.39 -18.44 -1.90
C GLN A 476 12.56 -19.36 -2.30
N GLU A 477 13.80 -18.99 -1.97
CA GLU A 477 15.00 -19.77 -2.30
C GLU A 477 15.25 -20.99 -1.39
N ARG A 478 14.63 -21.01 -0.20
CA ARG A 478 14.91 -22.05 0.80
C ARG A 478 14.44 -23.43 0.37
N ASP A 479 15.28 -24.44 0.59
CA ASP A 479 14.91 -25.85 0.44
C ASP A 479 13.76 -26.22 1.42
N PRO A 480 12.61 -26.69 0.91
CA PRO A 480 11.46 -27.11 1.71
C PRO A 480 11.81 -28.09 2.84
N ASP A 481 12.77 -28.99 2.64
CA ASP A 481 13.12 -30.01 3.63
C ASP A 481 13.93 -29.47 4.81
N THR A 482 14.51 -28.29 4.66
CA THR A 482 15.23 -27.59 5.73
C THR A 482 14.33 -26.72 6.60
N ARG A 483 13.04 -26.57 6.25
CA ARG A 483 12.10 -25.72 7.00
C ARG A 483 11.58 -26.45 8.23
N VAL A 484 11.60 -25.76 9.37
CA VAL A 484 11.05 -26.26 10.64
C VAL A 484 9.62 -25.74 10.78
N MET A 485 8.66 -26.51 10.28
CA MET A 485 7.26 -26.14 10.27
C MET A 485 6.52 -27.02 11.28
N LYS A 486 5.93 -26.43 12.32
CA LYS A 486 5.27 -27.15 13.41
C LYS A 486 3.77 -26.94 13.40
N THR A 487 3.01 -27.94 13.82
CA THR A 487 1.61 -27.78 14.23
C THR A 487 1.36 -28.55 15.52
N TYR A 488 0.23 -28.31 16.17
CA TYR A 488 -0.13 -29.00 17.41
C TYR A 488 -1.16 -30.10 17.14
N LYS A 489 -0.83 -31.34 17.51
CA LYS A 489 -1.68 -32.52 17.31
C LYS A 489 -1.34 -33.61 18.32
N GLY A 490 -2.36 -34.21 18.93
CA GLY A 490 -2.20 -35.32 19.86
C GLY A 490 -1.43 -34.92 21.12
N GLY A 491 -1.65 -33.71 21.63
CA GLY A 491 -1.00 -33.24 22.86
C GLY A 491 0.43 -32.71 22.72
N SER A 492 0.97 -32.63 21.50
CA SER A 492 2.36 -32.19 21.28
C SER A 492 2.54 -31.41 19.98
N LEU A 493 3.66 -30.69 19.87
CA LEU A 493 4.09 -30.11 18.60
C LEU A 493 4.69 -31.20 17.71
N VAL A 494 4.19 -31.30 16.48
CA VAL A 494 4.64 -32.25 15.47
C VAL A 494 5.07 -31.49 14.21
N ASP A 495 5.97 -32.07 13.43
CA ASP A 495 6.37 -31.50 12.13
C ASP A 495 5.21 -31.56 11.13
N PHE A 496 5.01 -30.48 10.37
CA PHE A 496 4.04 -30.41 9.29
C PHE A 496 4.60 -31.14 8.05
N THR A 497 4.34 -32.45 8.00
CA THR A 497 4.76 -33.35 6.93
C THR A 497 3.64 -34.34 6.60
N THR A 498 3.77 -35.03 5.48
CA THR A 498 2.86 -36.12 5.08
C THR A 498 2.90 -37.30 6.05
N VAL A 499 3.91 -37.42 6.91
CA VAL A 499 3.95 -38.46 7.96
C VAL A 499 2.97 -38.13 9.09
N ASN A 500 2.91 -36.86 9.51
CA ASN A 500 2.12 -36.44 10.68
C ASN A 500 0.71 -35.95 10.32
N ILE A 501 0.53 -35.46 9.08
CA ILE A 501 -0.71 -34.87 8.58
C ILE A 501 -1.39 -35.84 7.60
N THR A 502 -2.55 -36.36 8.00
CA THR A 502 -3.36 -37.28 7.19
C THR A 502 -4.38 -36.52 6.34
N TYR A 503 -4.88 -37.16 5.27
CA TYR A 503 -5.93 -36.56 4.42
C TYR A 503 -7.20 -36.20 5.22
N ALA A 504 -7.54 -37.00 6.23
CA ALA A 504 -8.67 -36.74 7.13
C ALA A 504 -8.49 -35.47 7.97
N VAL A 505 -7.28 -35.19 8.45
CA VAL A 505 -6.97 -33.96 9.20
C VAL A 505 -7.10 -32.72 8.32
N LEU A 506 -6.73 -32.81 7.04
CA LEU A 506 -6.92 -31.71 6.09
C LEU A 506 -8.37 -31.59 5.60
N GLY A 507 -9.21 -32.60 5.83
CA GLY A 507 -10.55 -32.69 5.27
C GLY A 507 -10.54 -32.78 3.74
N VAL A 508 -9.59 -33.54 3.18
CA VAL A 508 -9.49 -33.83 1.74
C VAL A 508 -9.75 -35.31 1.47
N GLU A 509 -9.99 -35.65 0.22
CA GLU A 509 -10.55 -36.93 -0.20
C GLU A 509 -9.56 -38.11 -0.18
N ASN A 510 -8.25 -37.88 -0.35
CA ASN A 510 -7.24 -38.93 -0.43
C ASN A 510 -5.81 -38.43 -0.17
N ASP A 511 -4.85 -39.36 -0.13
CA ASP A 511 -3.43 -39.06 0.09
C ASP A 511 -2.79 -38.24 -1.03
N THR A 512 -3.28 -38.33 -2.27
CA THR A 512 -2.80 -37.51 -3.39
C THR A 512 -3.07 -36.04 -3.12
N ARG A 513 -4.33 -35.68 -2.82
CA ARG A 513 -4.70 -34.29 -2.48
C ARG A 513 -4.02 -33.83 -1.20
N ARG A 514 -3.82 -34.71 -0.22
CA ARG A 514 -3.02 -34.40 0.98
C ARG A 514 -1.59 -34.03 0.60
N ASN A 515 -0.92 -34.81 -0.24
CA ASN A 515 0.45 -34.53 -0.67
C ASN A 515 0.53 -33.18 -1.39
N GLU A 516 -0.45 -32.85 -2.24
CA GLU A 516 -0.52 -31.54 -2.89
C GLU A 516 -0.61 -30.38 -1.90
N VAL A 517 -1.52 -30.46 -0.93
CA VAL A 517 -1.69 -29.40 0.07
C VAL A 517 -0.44 -29.27 0.95
N VAL A 518 0.07 -30.38 1.48
CA VAL A 518 1.26 -30.35 2.34
C VAL A 518 2.48 -29.84 1.56
N GLY A 519 2.68 -30.34 0.34
CA GLY A 519 3.79 -29.94 -0.51
C GLY A 519 3.69 -28.49 -0.97
N TYR A 520 2.50 -27.98 -1.28
CA TYR A 520 2.28 -26.58 -1.62
C TYR A 520 2.70 -25.65 -0.47
N ILE A 521 2.28 -25.96 0.76
CA ILE A 521 2.57 -25.14 1.96
C ILE A 521 4.05 -25.23 2.38
N ARG A 522 4.67 -26.42 2.22
CA ARG A 522 6.11 -26.59 2.42
C ARG A 522 6.93 -25.82 1.37
N GLY A 523 6.36 -25.62 0.18
CA GLY A 523 6.97 -24.93 -0.95
C GLY A 523 7.76 -25.87 -1.87
N GLU A 524 7.35 -27.13 -1.95
CA GLU A 524 7.94 -28.13 -2.84
C GLU A 524 7.68 -27.78 -4.30
N THR A 525 8.72 -27.72 -5.13
CA THR A 525 8.65 -27.31 -6.55
C THR A 525 7.65 -28.13 -7.37
N ALA A 526 7.40 -29.39 -6.98
CA ALA A 526 6.40 -30.23 -7.62
C ALA A 526 4.97 -29.66 -7.46
N TYR A 527 4.67 -29.01 -6.33
CA TYR A 527 3.33 -28.64 -5.89
C TYR A 527 3.09 -27.13 -5.79
N ASN A 528 4.05 -26.35 -5.28
CA ASN A 528 3.93 -24.90 -5.15
C ASN A 528 4.26 -24.22 -6.49
N LYS A 529 3.23 -23.79 -7.24
CA LYS A 529 3.38 -23.17 -8.57
C LYS A 529 3.69 -21.67 -8.52
N ASP A 530 3.37 -21.04 -7.41
CA ASP A 530 3.59 -19.61 -7.15
C ASP A 530 5.08 -19.31 -7.02
N ASN A 531 5.89 -20.35 -6.72
CA ASN A 531 7.30 -20.23 -6.39
C ASN A 531 7.51 -19.18 -5.28
N TRP A 532 6.59 -19.11 -4.33
CA TRP A 532 6.61 -18.20 -3.20
C TRP A 532 6.02 -18.90 -1.98
N LYS A 533 6.64 -18.68 -0.82
CA LYS A 533 6.34 -19.45 0.41
C LYS A 533 5.87 -18.61 1.59
N LEU A 534 5.91 -17.28 1.48
CA LEU A 534 5.47 -16.37 2.52
C LEU A 534 4.19 -15.66 2.07
N GLY A 535 3.08 -15.95 2.74
CA GLY A 535 1.81 -15.28 2.49
C GLY A 535 1.81 -13.83 2.96
N ASP A 536 0.84 -13.04 2.52
CA ASP A 536 0.71 -11.64 2.90
C ASP A 536 0.61 -11.44 4.42
N ILE A 537 1.36 -10.45 4.90
CA ILE A 537 1.31 -9.97 6.29
C ILE A 537 0.44 -8.71 6.28
N PHE A 538 -0.85 -8.88 6.58
CA PHE A 538 -1.84 -7.82 6.44
C PHE A 538 -2.07 -7.04 7.75
N ARG A 539 -2.75 -7.63 8.74
CA ARG A 539 -3.00 -7.03 10.07
C ARG A 539 -2.13 -7.59 11.19
N ALA A 540 -1.38 -8.65 10.92
CA ALA A 540 -0.48 -9.26 11.89
C ALA A 540 0.81 -8.45 12.03
N ASN A 541 0.85 -7.58 13.04
CA ASN A 541 2.00 -6.73 13.30
C ASN A 541 3.27 -7.52 13.61
N PRO A 542 4.42 -7.32 12.91
CA PRO A 542 5.66 -7.95 13.30
C PRO A 542 6.07 -7.54 14.72
N VAL A 543 6.59 -8.49 15.51
CA VAL A 543 7.08 -8.25 16.87
C VAL A 543 8.49 -8.80 17.02
N THR A 544 9.44 -7.98 17.46
CA THR A 544 10.79 -8.46 17.76
C THR A 544 10.87 -9.03 19.17
N VAL A 545 11.63 -10.11 19.34
CA VAL A 545 11.89 -10.77 20.62
C VAL A 545 13.38 -10.74 20.88
N GLY A 546 13.80 -9.74 21.66
CA GLY A 546 15.16 -9.56 22.13
C GLY A 546 15.38 -10.09 23.53
N THR A 547 16.55 -9.77 24.08
CA THR A 547 16.90 -10.05 25.48
C THR A 547 15.84 -9.43 26.40
N PRO A 548 15.38 -10.14 27.46
CA PRO A 548 14.45 -9.58 28.42
C PRO A 548 14.89 -8.18 28.90
N SER A 549 13.93 -7.26 29.02
CA SER A 549 14.23 -5.83 29.14
C SER A 549 15.22 -5.49 30.25
N HIS A 550 16.22 -4.66 29.94
CA HIS A 550 17.16 -4.19 30.97
C HIS A 550 16.47 -3.27 32.00
N TYR A 551 15.44 -2.56 31.55
CA TYR A 551 14.73 -1.53 32.32
C TYR A 551 13.61 -2.10 33.20
N TYR A 552 13.17 -3.33 32.94
CA TYR A 552 12.22 -3.98 33.84
C TYR A 552 12.94 -4.47 35.10
N ARG A 553 12.44 -4.02 36.25
CA ARG A 553 12.82 -4.52 37.56
C ARG A 553 11.56 -5.02 38.27
N ASP A 554 11.61 -6.26 38.72
CA ASP A 554 10.56 -6.78 39.59
C ASP A 554 10.74 -6.26 41.01
N ILE A 555 9.99 -5.22 41.36
CA ILE A 555 10.03 -4.60 42.69
C ILE A 555 9.40 -5.46 43.80
N ASN A 556 8.59 -6.47 43.45
CA ASN A 556 7.94 -7.34 44.42
C ASN A 556 8.86 -8.50 44.86
N ASP A 557 9.80 -8.91 43.99
CA ASP A 557 10.69 -10.05 44.22
C ASP A 557 12.00 -9.66 44.93
N GLY A 558 12.13 -10.08 46.19
CA GLY A 558 13.34 -9.87 46.97
C GLY A 558 14.54 -10.70 46.49
N ALA A 559 14.32 -11.77 45.72
CA ALA A 559 15.37 -12.65 45.20
C ALA A 559 15.97 -12.17 43.86
N ASN A 560 15.38 -11.14 43.23
CA ASN A 560 15.81 -10.60 41.94
C ASN A 560 15.97 -11.68 40.85
N ALA A 561 15.06 -12.65 40.83
CA ALA A 561 15.09 -13.80 39.95
C ALA A 561 14.97 -13.41 38.47
N PHE A 562 14.26 -12.33 38.17
CA PHE A 562 14.15 -11.80 36.80
C PHE A 562 15.52 -11.40 36.22
N ALA A 563 16.40 -10.79 37.04
CA ALA A 563 17.74 -10.42 36.57
C ALA A 563 18.57 -11.66 36.18
N THR A 564 18.41 -12.76 36.94
CA THR A 564 19.02 -14.05 36.63
C THR A 564 18.43 -14.64 35.35
N HIS A 565 17.10 -14.63 35.21
CA HIS A 565 16.41 -15.07 33.99
C HIS A 565 16.89 -14.29 32.76
N ARG A 566 17.01 -12.96 32.86
CA ARG A 566 17.54 -12.11 31.78
C ARG A 566 18.97 -12.49 31.41
N ALA A 567 19.84 -12.67 32.40
CA ALA A 567 21.24 -13.03 32.17
C ALA A 567 21.40 -14.40 31.51
N SER A 568 20.50 -15.36 31.78
CA SER A 568 20.52 -16.68 31.15
C SER A 568 19.85 -16.73 29.78
N HIS A 569 19.14 -15.68 29.35
CA HIS A 569 18.41 -15.62 28.07
C HIS A 569 18.79 -14.38 27.26
N VAL A 570 20.10 -14.16 27.06
CA VAL A 570 20.61 -13.14 26.16
C VAL A 570 20.22 -13.51 24.73
N ARG A 571 19.42 -12.66 24.08
CA ARG A 571 18.99 -12.78 22.69
C ARG A 571 19.39 -11.52 21.94
N SER A 572 20.39 -11.62 21.09
CA SER A 572 20.89 -10.53 20.28
C SER A 572 20.99 -10.96 18.82
N SER A 573 21.08 -9.98 17.92
CA SER A 573 21.36 -10.27 16.51
C SER A 573 22.72 -10.97 16.36
N ALA A 574 23.70 -10.66 17.22
CA ALA A 574 25.06 -11.23 17.16
C ALA A 574 25.14 -12.70 17.57
N ASN A 575 24.32 -13.16 18.52
CA ASN A 575 24.27 -14.56 18.92
C ASN A 575 23.21 -15.38 18.17
N GLY A 576 22.49 -14.77 17.23
CA GLY A 576 21.50 -15.43 16.39
C GLY A 576 20.22 -15.87 17.10
N LEU A 577 20.02 -15.48 18.37
CA LEU A 577 18.86 -15.85 19.17
C LEU A 577 17.77 -14.78 19.17
N ARG A 578 18.04 -13.59 18.65
CA ARG A 578 17.03 -12.56 18.45
C ARG A 578 16.18 -12.87 17.21
N ILE A 579 14.87 -12.81 17.37
CA ILE A 579 13.91 -13.13 16.30
C ILE A 579 12.90 -12.00 16.07
N VAL A 580 12.29 -12.00 14.90
CA VAL A 580 11.09 -11.22 14.57
C VAL A 580 9.96 -12.18 14.17
N LEU A 581 8.80 -11.99 14.78
CA LEU A 581 7.62 -12.83 14.63
C LEU A 581 6.58 -12.13 13.78
N SER A 582 5.90 -12.83 12.89
CA SER A 582 4.78 -12.28 12.13
C SER A 582 3.82 -13.38 11.66
N GLY A 583 2.52 -13.09 11.66
CA GLY A 583 1.48 -13.96 11.11
C GLY A 583 1.30 -13.67 9.63
N ALA A 584 1.10 -14.71 8.84
CA ALA A 584 0.92 -14.61 7.39
C ALA A 584 -0.30 -15.41 6.91
N ASN A 585 -0.85 -14.97 5.77
CA ASN A 585 -2.00 -15.59 5.11
C ASN A 585 -1.62 -16.79 4.22
N ASP A 586 -0.46 -17.40 4.46
CA ASP A 586 -0.11 -18.76 4.03
C ASP A 586 -0.44 -19.82 5.11
N GLY A 587 -1.08 -19.38 6.20
CA GLY A 587 -1.50 -20.24 7.30
C GLY A 587 -0.55 -20.33 8.48
N GLN A 588 0.53 -19.54 8.49
CA GLN A 588 1.62 -19.71 9.44
C GLN A 588 1.88 -18.45 10.28
N LEU A 589 2.29 -18.67 11.53
CA LEU A 589 3.06 -17.72 12.31
C LEU A 589 4.55 -18.03 12.09
N HIS A 590 5.30 -17.10 11.52
CA HIS A 590 6.72 -17.25 11.24
C HIS A 590 7.59 -16.60 12.30
N ALA A 591 8.75 -17.20 12.56
CA ALA A 591 9.86 -16.61 13.30
C ALA A 591 11.08 -16.51 12.39
N PHE A 592 11.58 -15.29 12.17
CA PHE A 592 12.79 -15.04 11.39
C PHE A 592 13.90 -14.51 12.29
N ARG A 593 15.15 -14.94 12.06
CA ARG A 593 16.30 -14.41 12.77
C ARG A 593 16.56 -12.97 12.36
N THR A 594 16.80 -12.08 13.31
CA THR A 594 17.10 -10.67 12.99
C THR A 594 18.48 -10.47 12.38
N SER A 595 19.38 -11.44 12.57
CA SER A 595 20.75 -11.44 12.03
C SER A 595 20.77 -11.42 10.51
N ASP A 596 20.00 -12.31 9.88
CA ASP A 596 20.11 -12.63 8.45
C ASP A 596 18.75 -12.80 7.74
N GLY A 597 17.62 -12.70 8.46
CA GLY A 597 16.29 -12.89 7.88
C GLY A 597 15.90 -14.34 7.64
N SER A 598 16.75 -15.32 8.00
CA SER A 598 16.45 -16.74 7.83
C SER A 598 15.31 -17.19 8.74
N GLU A 599 14.40 -18.01 8.20
CA GLU A 599 13.33 -18.63 9.00
C GLU A 599 13.94 -19.57 10.05
N ALA A 600 13.65 -19.32 11.33
CA ALA A 600 14.01 -20.18 12.44
C ALA A 600 13.02 -21.34 12.55
N TRP A 601 11.73 -21.02 12.55
CA TRP A 601 10.61 -21.96 12.56
C TRP A 601 9.33 -21.26 12.14
N SER A 602 8.30 -22.03 11.79
CA SER A 602 6.93 -21.56 11.65
C SER A 602 5.97 -22.45 12.42
N PHE A 603 4.84 -21.87 12.83
CA PHE A 603 3.76 -22.58 13.52
C PHE A 603 2.45 -22.44 12.76
N ILE A 604 1.84 -23.56 12.40
CA ILE A 604 0.52 -23.63 11.77
C ILE A 604 -0.50 -23.92 12.87
N PRO A 605 -1.41 -22.97 13.18
CA PRO A 605 -2.48 -23.18 14.13
C PRO A 605 -3.33 -24.40 13.75
N PRO A 606 -3.70 -25.27 14.69
CA PRO A 606 -4.46 -26.49 14.37
C PRO A 606 -5.78 -26.23 13.62
N SER A 607 -6.50 -25.16 13.95
CA SER A 607 -7.75 -24.78 13.26
C SER A 607 -7.54 -24.32 11.83
N VAL A 608 -6.31 -23.89 11.49
CA VAL A 608 -5.91 -23.45 10.16
C VAL A 608 -5.51 -24.65 9.28
N VAL A 609 -4.99 -25.73 9.84
CA VAL A 609 -4.55 -26.93 9.10
C VAL A 609 -5.56 -27.40 8.04
N PRO A 610 -6.85 -27.65 8.35
CA PRO A 610 -7.83 -28.07 7.34
C PRO A 610 -8.17 -26.96 6.33
N LYS A 611 -7.95 -25.69 6.66
CA LYS A 611 -8.23 -24.55 5.78
C LYS A 611 -7.16 -24.38 4.69
N LEU A 612 -5.94 -24.89 4.90
CA LEU A 612 -4.83 -24.82 3.93
C LEU A 612 -5.18 -25.40 2.55
N ARG A 613 -6.16 -26.31 2.47
CA ARG A 613 -6.67 -26.85 1.19
C ARG A 613 -7.26 -25.78 0.26
N GLN A 614 -7.63 -24.62 0.80
CA GLN A 614 -8.24 -23.50 0.07
C GLN A 614 -7.21 -22.68 -0.74
N ILE A 615 -5.94 -22.69 -0.33
CA ILE A 615 -4.86 -21.98 -1.05
C ILE A 615 -4.04 -22.91 -1.95
N ALA A 616 -3.97 -24.21 -1.65
CA ALA A 616 -3.20 -25.14 -2.48
C ALA A 616 -3.86 -25.35 -3.86
N HIS A 617 -3.18 -24.96 -4.93
CA HIS A 617 -3.72 -24.98 -6.29
C HIS A 617 -2.66 -25.39 -7.32
N ALA A 618 -3.10 -25.76 -8.53
CA ALA A 618 -2.24 -26.32 -9.58
C ALA A 618 -1.81 -25.31 -10.66
N SER A 619 -2.31 -24.07 -10.60
CA SER A 619 -2.03 -23.00 -11.56
C SER A 619 -2.06 -21.62 -10.88
N HIS A 620 -1.08 -20.77 -11.16
CA HIS A 620 -1.00 -19.42 -10.59
C HIS A 620 -1.07 -18.37 -11.71
N PRO A 621 -2.00 -17.38 -11.65
CA PRO A 621 -3.05 -17.21 -10.64
C PRO A 621 -4.13 -18.30 -10.66
N ALA A 622 -4.73 -18.60 -9.50
CA ALA A 622 -5.64 -19.74 -9.34
C ALA A 622 -7.09 -19.53 -9.79
N GLY A 623 -7.51 -18.30 -10.08
CA GLY A 623 -8.92 -17.99 -10.36
C GLY A 623 -9.81 -17.99 -9.11
N MET A 624 -9.24 -17.87 -7.90
CA MET A 624 -9.96 -17.99 -6.61
C MET A 624 -9.84 -16.71 -5.77
N PRO A 625 -10.82 -16.41 -4.89
CA PRO A 625 -10.75 -15.25 -4.01
C PRO A 625 -9.70 -15.43 -2.91
N HIS A 626 -9.13 -14.31 -2.44
CA HIS A 626 -8.18 -14.26 -1.31
C HIS A 626 -8.76 -14.88 -0.03
N VAL A 627 -7.90 -15.58 0.72
CA VAL A 627 -8.26 -16.25 1.97
C VAL A 627 -7.37 -15.79 3.13
N TYR A 628 -7.99 -15.38 4.24
CA TYR A 628 -7.29 -14.99 5.46
C TYR A 628 -6.96 -16.18 6.36
N PHE A 629 -5.81 -16.17 7.04
CA PHE A 629 -5.38 -17.21 7.99
C PHE A 629 -4.82 -16.67 9.31
N VAL A 630 -3.53 -16.33 9.40
CA VAL A 630 -2.93 -15.85 10.65
C VAL A 630 -2.83 -14.33 10.57
N ASP A 631 -3.98 -13.68 10.69
CA ASP A 631 -4.16 -12.25 10.44
C ASP A 631 -4.51 -11.44 11.70
N GLY A 632 -4.20 -12.00 12.87
CA GLY A 632 -4.53 -11.39 14.16
C GLY A 632 -3.33 -10.74 14.85
N PRO A 633 -3.58 -10.03 15.96
CA PRO A 633 -2.55 -9.35 16.72
C PRO A 633 -1.61 -10.35 17.42
N ILE A 634 -0.35 -9.94 17.56
CA ILE A 634 0.69 -10.66 18.29
C ILE A 634 1.08 -9.88 19.56
N SER A 635 1.20 -10.61 20.67
CA SER A 635 1.67 -10.11 21.95
C SER A 635 2.77 -10.99 22.50
N VAL A 636 3.87 -10.37 22.92
CA VAL A 636 4.99 -11.05 23.58
C VAL A 636 5.29 -10.35 24.90
N ALA A 637 5.50 -11.12 25.96
CA ALA A 637 5.92 -10.61 27.26
C ALA A 637 6.75 -11.63 28.02
N ASP A 638 7.70 -11.14 28.82
CA ASP A 638 8.30 -11.94 29.87
C ASP A 638 7.35 -11.92 31.09
N ALA A 639 6.89 -13.10 31.48
CA ALA A 639 5.89 -13.28 32.53
C ALA A 639 6.37 -14.32 33.56
N TRP A 640 6.06 -14.07 34.83
CA TRP A 640 6.31 -15.04 35.89
C TRP A 640 5.10 -15.96 36.05
N LEU A 641 5.29 -17.27 35.79
CA LEU A 641 4.23 -18.28 35.82
C LEU A 641 4.27 -19.15 37.09
N GLY A 642 5.03 -18.73 38.10
CA GLY A 642 5.09 -19.40 39.40
C GLY A 642 3.83 -19.20 40.23
N THR A 643 3.89 -19.66 41.48
CA THR A 643 2.76 -19.60 42.43
C THR A 643 3.15 -18.89 43.72
N GLY A 644 2.18 -18.26 44.39
CA GLY A 644 2.36 -17.61 45.70
C GLY A 644 2.30 -16.08 45.64
N GLU A 645 2.76 -15.42 46.71
CA GLU A 645 2.69 -13.95 46.84
C GLU A 645 3.64 -13.18 45.90
N GLY A 646 4.56 -13.87 45.21
CA GLY A 646 5.53 -13.25 44.30
C GLY A 646 6.70 -12.54 45.01
N LYS A 647 6.83 -12.68 46.34
CA LYS A 647 7.91 -12.03 47.12
C LYS A 647 9.28 -12.69 46.99
N THR A 648 9.30 -13.94 46.57
CA THR A 648 10.52 -14.73 46.35
C THR A 648 10.24 -15.64 45.16
N LYS A 649 10.88 -15.36 44.03
CA LYS A 649 10.64 -16.07 42.77
C LYS A 649 11.84 -16.92 42.38
N SER A 650 11.61 -17.92 41.54
CA SER A 650 12.67 -18.65 40.85
C SER A 650 12.86 -18.12 39.42
N ALA A 651 14.10 -18.09 38.94
CA ALA A 651 14.41 -17.71 37.56
C ALA A 651 13.81 -18.67 36.53
N SER A 652 13.57 -19.94 36.92
CA SER A 652 12.96 -20.97 36.07
C SER A 652 11.48 -20.71 35.79
N ASP A 653 10.80 -19.96 36.67
CA ASP A 653 9.37 -19.69 36.59
C ASP A 653 9.05 -18.53 35.63
N TRP A 654 10.05 -17.73 35.31
CA TRP A 654 9.96 -16.70 34.28
C TRP A 654 9.99 -17.34 32.90
N LYS A 655 9.04 -16.95 32.07
CA LYS A 655 8.90 -17.38 30.68
C LYS A 655 8.74 -16.20 29.75
N THR A 656 9.15 -16.35 28.50
CA THR A 656 8.82 -15.42 27.42
C THR A 656 7.65 -16.02 26.67
N LEU A 657 6.46 -15.49 26.90
CA LEU A 657 5.24 -15.98 26.30
C LEU A 657 4.88 -15.18 25.06
N LEU A 658 4.50 -15.90 24.02
CA LEU A 658 3.93 -15.40 22.78
C LEU A 658 2.46 -15.80 22.74
N VAL A 659 1.56 -14.82 22.60
CA VAL A 659 0.14 -15.05 22.34
C VAL A 659 -0.24 -14.35 21.04
N PHE A 660 -0.91 -15.07 20.15
CA PHE A 660 -1.38 -14.49 18.89
C PHE A 660 -2.82 -14.89 18.59
N GLY A 661 -3.55 -13.98 17.97
CA GLY A 661 -4.90 -14.23 17.44
C GLY A 661 -4.85 -14.57 15.96
N LEU A 662 -5.91 -15.19 15.43
CA LEU A 662 -6.05 -15.47 14.00
C LEU A 662 -6.71 -14.34 13.19
N GLY A 663 -7.21 -13.28 13.84
CA GLY A 663 -7.96 -12.21 13.18
C GLY A 663 -9.16 -12.78 12.39
N ARG A 664 -9.32 -12.37 11.13
CA ARG A 664 -10.34 -12.94 10.22
C ARG A 664 -10.11 -14.39 9.87
N GLY A 665 -8.88 -14.89 9.94
CA GLY A 665 -8.63 -16.25 9.48
C GLY A 665 -9.16 -17.35 10.39
N ALA A 666 -9.66 -17.00 11.59
CA ALA A 666 -10.47 -17.89 12.40
C ALA A 666 -11.84 -18.21 11.80
N ASP A 667 -12.33 -17.45 10.81
CA ASP A 667 -13.60 -17.74 10.14
C ASP A 667 -13.43 -18.89 9.11
N PRO A 668 -14.30 -19.91 9.09
CA PRO A 668 -15.37 -20.24 10.05
C PRO A 668 -14.94 -21.17 11.19
N ASN A 669 -13.64 -21.44 11.34
CA ASN A 669 -13.04 -22.43 12.26
C ASN A 669 -12.84 -21.92 13.71
N LEU A 670 -13.80 -21.16 14.26
CA LEU A 670 -13.64 -20.49 15.56
C LEU A 670 -13.86 -21.41 16.76
N TRP A 671 -14.80 -22.34 16.66
CA TRP A 671 -15.17 -23.32 17.70
C TRP A 671 -15.04 -24.74 17.17
N SER A 672 -14.61 -25.68 17.99
CA SER A 672 -14.41 -27.08 17.60
C SER A 672 -14.92 -28.06 18.67
N SER A 673 -15.34 -29.25 18.25
CA SER A 673 -15.54 -30.38 19.18
C SER A 673 -14.23 -31.11 19.50
N SER A 674 -13.18 -30.89 18.70
CA SER A 674 -11.86 -31.46 18.93
C SER A 674 -11.07 -30.65 19.97
N PRO A 675 -10.50 -31.28 21.01
CA PRO A 675 -9.69 -30.58 22.01
C PRO A 675 -8.44 -29.93 21.41
N ASP A 676 -7.95 -30.49 20.31
CA ASP A 676 -6.80 -29.98 19.55
C ASP A 676 -7.20 -28.98 18.46
N CYS A 677 -8.49 -28.65 18.28
CA CYS A 677 -8.97 -27.76 17.22
C CYS A 677 -8.66 -28.23 15.78
N LEU A 678 -8.79 -29.53 15.47
CA LEU A 678 -8.44 -30.08 14.16
C LEU A 678 -9.65 -30.44 13.26
N SER A 679 -10.87 -30.49 13.80
CA SER A 679 -12.04 -30.98 13.07
C SER A 679 -13.35 -30.46 13.64
N ASP A 680 -14.43 -30.61 12.85
CA ASP A 680 -15.82 -30.30 13.24
C ASP A 680 -15.95 -28.91 13.88
N PHE A 681 -15.91 -27.92 12.99
CA PHE A 681 -15.89 -26.52 13.39
C PHE A 681 -17.25 -25.84 13.30
N SER A 682 -17.39 -24.76 14.07
CA SER A 682 -18.49 -23.80 13.98
C SER A 682 -17.96 -22.39 14.17
N LEU A 683 -18.61 -21.43 13.52
CA LEU A 683 -18.35 -20.01 13.73
C LEU A 683 -18.95 -19.51 15.06
N VAL A 684 -19.98 -20.19 15.56
CA VAL A 684 -20.70 -19.82 16.79
C VAL A 684 -20.52 -20.89 17.85
N TYR A 685 -20.36 -20.46 19.09
CA TYR A 685 -20.29 -21.37 20.23
C TYR A 685 -21.55 -22.22 20.34
N ASP A 686 -21.36 -23.51 20.53
CA ASP A 686 -22.39 -24.44 20.96
C ASP A 686 -21.80 -25.48 21.92
N ALA A 687 -22.63 -26.11 22.75
CA ALA A 687 -22.14 -27.00 23.80
C ALA A 687 -21.47 -28.28 23.27
N SER A 688 -21.72 -28.68 22.01
CA SER A 688 -21.04 -29.81 21.37
C SER A 688 -19.66 -29.45 20.82
N ARG A 689 -19.39 -28.13 20.64
CA ARG A 689 -18.10 -27.58 20.19
C ARG A 689 -17.53 -26.61 21.22
N PRO A 690 -17.16 -27.08 22.42
CA PRO A 690 -16.80 -26.20 23.55
C PRO A 690 -15.41 -25.56 23.40
N HIS A 691 -14.66 -25.90 22.36
CA HIS A 691 -13.25 -25.54 22.24
C HIS A 691 -13.07 -24.32 21.35
N TYR A 692 -12.74 -23.19 21.98
CA TYR A 692 -12.37 -21.97 21.26
C TYR A 692 -10.98 -22.07 20.64
N CYS A 693 -10.87 -21.70 19.36
CA CYS A 693 -9.69 -21.90 18.51
C CYS A 693 -9.16 -20.57 17.90
N GLY A 694 -9.47 -19.43 18.55
CA GLY A 694 -9.12 -18.10 18.04
C GLY A 694 -7.76 -17.56 18.49
N TYR A 695 -7.25 -17.98 19.65
CA TYR A 695 -5.94 -17.56 20.18
C TYR A 695 -5.12 -18.76 20.64
N TYR A 696 -3.82 -18.65 20.43
CA TYR A 696 -2.84 -19.66 20.81
C TYR A 696 -1.67 -19.02 21.53
N ALA A 697 -1.13 -19.74 22.52
CA ALA A 697 0.03 -19.34 23.29
C ALA A 697 1.19 -20.33 23.14
N LEU A 698 2.37 -19.80 22.84
CA LEU A 698 3.63 -20.52 22.80
C LEU A 698 4.59 -19.95 23.84
N ASP A 699 5.40 -20.82 24.42
CA ASP A 699 6.58 -20.44 25.20
C ASP A 699 7.79 -20.46 24.30
N ILE A 700 8.37 -19.27 24.17
CA ILE A 700 9.52 -18.99 23.34
C ILE A 700 10.68 -18.49 24.20
N THR A 701 10.76 -18.96 25.45
CA THR A 701 11.92 -18.71 26.32
C THR A 701 13.22 -19.15 25.63
N ASP A 702 13.19 -20.32 24.98
CA ASP A 702 14.11 -20.66 23.90
C ASP A 702 13.48 -20.21 22.58
N THR A 703 14.04 -19.15 21.98
CA THR A 703 13.49 -18.53 20.77
C THR A 703 13.63 -19.39 19.52
N LEU A 704 14.45 -20.43 19.55
CA LEU A 704 14.63 -21.35 18.42
C LEU A 704 13.83 -22.64 18.58
N ASN A 705 13.36 -22.95 19.79
CA ASN A 705 12.61 -24.18 20.10
C ASN A 705 11.31 -23.83 20.83
N PRO A 706 10.26 -23.39 20.11
CA PRO A 706 8.99 -23.02 20.73
C PRO A 706 8.30 -24.23 21.34
N ALA A 707 7.60 -24.04 22.46
CA ALA A 707 6.74 -25.04 23.08
C ALA A 707 5.29 -24.57 23.11
N TYR A 708 4.35 -25.44 22.76
CA TYR A 708 2.93 -25.14 22.92
C TYR A 708 2.57 -25.02 24.40
N LYS A 709 1.77 -24.00 24.76
CA LYS A 709 1.29 -23.82 26.13
C LYS A 709 -0.20 -24.05 26.24
N TRP A 710 -1.00 -23.20 25.61
CA TRP A 710 -2.44 -23.24 25.77
C TRP A 710 -3.14 -22.50 24.64
N ARG A 711 -4.45 -22.70 24.59
CA ARG A 711 -5.42 -21.82 23.93
C ARG A 711 -6.37 -21.32 25.00
N ILE A 712 -7.14 -20.28 24.72
CA ILE A 712 -8.10 -19.77 25.71
C ILE A 712 -9.15 -20.86 25.98
N THR A 713 -9.35 -21.16 27.27
CA THR A 713 -10.32 -22.15 27.74
C THR A 713 -11.45 -21.46 28.52
N PRO A 714 -12.53 -21.02 27.83
CA PRO A 714 -13.67 -20.40 28.49
C PRO A 714 -14.55 -21.44 29.20
N SER A 715 -15.25 -21.02 30.26
CA SER A 715 -16.42 -21.76 30.74
C SER A 715 -17.61 -21.59 29.80
N SER A 716 -18.65 -22.44 29.95
CA SER A 716 -19.87 -22.36 29.12
C SER A 716 -20.63 -21.04 29.27
N ALA A 717 -20.48 -20.33 30.39
CA ALA A 717 -21.06 -19.01 30.60
C ALA A 717 -20.29 -17.89 29.88
N GLN A 718 -18.97 -18.05 29.72
CA GLN A 718 -18.09 -17.08 29.08
C GLN A 718 -18.02 -17.26 27.55
N ALA A 719 -18.10 -18.52 27.10
CA ALA A 719 -17.89 -18.91 25.72
C ALA A 719 -18.73 -18.15 24.68
N PRO A 720 -20.04 -17.89 24.88
CA PRO A 720 -20.87 -17.17 23.90
C PRO A 720 -20.39 -15.76 23.56
N TYR A 721 -19.55 -15.16 24.42
CA TYR A 721 -19.11 -13.77 24.30
C TYR A 721 -17.76 -13.60 23.61
N LEU A 722 -17.08 -14.70 23.28
CA LEU A 722 -15.87 -14.70 22.46
C LEU A 722 -16.24 -14.72 20.97
N GLY A 723 -15.81 -13.70 20.25
CA GLY A 723 -15.95 -13.54 18.80
C GLY A 723 -14.62 -13.69 18.08
N ASP A 724 -14.51 -13.03 16.93
CA ASP A 724 -13.32 -13.14 16.08
C ASP A 724 -12.10 -12.56 16.82
N PRO A 725 -10.94 -13.23 16.78
CA PRO A 725 -9.78 -12.92 17.62
C PRO A 725 -8.97 -11.70 17.14
N TRP A 726 -9.59 -10.51 17.21
CA TRP A 726 -9.01 -9.24 16.78
C TRP A 726 -8.44 -8.39 17.93
N SER A 727 -8.86 -8.66 19.17
CA SER A 727 -8.40 -7.91 20.34
C SER A 727 -7.00 -8.33 20.75
N LYS A 728 -6.06 -7.39 20.75
CA LYS A 728 -4.69 -7.67 21.21
C LYS A 728 -4.70 -7.96 22.72
N MET A 729 -4.14 -9.10 23.12
CA MET A 729 -3.98 -9.43 24.54
C MET A 729 -2.88 -8.58 25.17
N VAL A 730 -3.20 -7.83 26.21
CA VAL A 730 -2.21 -7.04 26.96
C VAL A 730 -1.84 -7.79 28.24
N MET A 731 -0.57 -8.15 28.39
CA MET A 731 -0.07 -9.00 29.46
C MET A 731 0.56 -8.19 30.59
N HIS A 732 0.05 -8.33 31.82
CA HIS A 732 0.56 -7.65 33.01
C HIS A 732 0.31 -8.48 34.27
N ARG A 733 0.86 -8.02 35.41
CA ARG A 733 0.58 -8.60 36.72
C ARG A 733 -0.62 -7.96 37.41
N LEU A 734 -1.38 -8.79 38.09
CA LEU A 734 -2.56 -8.45 38.86
C LEU A 734 -2.51 -9.16 40.22
N LYS A 735 -3.02 -8.50 41.27
CA LYS A 735 -3.22 -9.14 42.59
C LYS A 735 -4.54 -9.89 42.60
N VAL A 736 -4.48 -11.20 42.76
CA VAL A 736 -5.67 -12.07 42.89
C VAL A 736 -5.63 -12.71 44.27
N ASN A 737 -6.59 -12.37 45.12
CA ASN A 737 -6.67 -12.83 46.52
C ASN A 737 -5.35 -12.64 47.31
N GLY A 738 -4.67 -11.51 47.07
CA GLY A 738 -3.40 -11.18 47.72
C GLY A 738 -2.16 -11.86 47.12
N SER A 739 -2.33 -12.76 46.14
CA SER A 739 -1.22 -13.39 45.41
C SER A 739 -0.96 -12.69 44.09
N GLU A 740 0.30 -12.70 43.64
CA GLU A 740 0.67 -12.20 42.32
C GLU A 740 0.23 -13.21 41.25
N LYS A 741 -0.43 -12.71 40.21
CA LYS A 741 -0.78 -13.47 39.02
C LYS A 741 -0.46 -12.67 37.77
N TRP A 742 0.18 -13.31 36.81
CA TRP A 742 0.36 -12.74 35.47
C TRP A 742 -0.84 -13.10 34.60
N VAL A 743 -1.48 -12.08 34.05
CA VAL A 743 -2.76 -12.18 33.35
C VAL A 743 -2.71 -11.45 32.00
N GLY A 744 -3.52 -11.91 31.07
CA GLY A 744 -3.83 -11.23 29.81
C GLY A 744 -5.17 -10.52 29.89
N PHE A 745 -5.21 -9.23 29.56
CA PHE A 745 -6.43 -8.45 29.37
C PHE A 745 -6.80 -8.43 27.89
N MET A 746 -8.06 -8.66 27.56
CA MET A 746 -8.56 -8.55 26.18
C MET A 746 -10.06 -8.26 26.14
N GLY A 747 -10.52 -7.63 25.07
CA GLY A 747 -11.93 -7.62 24.70
C GLY A 747 -12.36 -8.93 24.06
N GLY A 748 -13.67 -9.14 23.93
CA GLY A 748 -14.25 -10.36 23.39
C GLY A 748 -13.99 -10.58 21.90
N GLY A 749 -13.37 -9.63 21.21
CA GLY A 749 -13.07 -9.73 19.80
C GLY A 749 -14.11 -9.02 18.92
N HIS A 750 -14.00 -9.24 17.61
CA HIS A 750 -14.84 -8.59 16.62
C HIS A 750 -16.13 -9.39 16.36
N ASN A 751 -17.22 -8.65 16.18
CA ASN A 751 -18.45 -9.10 15.55
C ASN A 751 -19.24 -7.85 15.16
N TRP A 752 -19.65 -7.73 13.91
CA TRP A 752 -20.33 -6.53 13.41
C TRP A 752 -21.75 -6.38 13.98
N ALA A 753 -22.42 -7.49 14.31
CA ALA A 753 -23.78 -7.46 14.82
C ALA A 753 -23.85 -6.76 16.19
N ALA A 754 -24.61 -5.67 16.28
CA ALA A 754 -24.95 -5.04 17.55
C ALA A 754 -26.17 -5.75 18.18
N CYS A 755 -26.24 -5.79 19.51
CA CYS A 755 -27.49 -6.12 20.20
C CYS A 755 -28.36 -4.87 20.27
N ASN A 756 -29.66 -4.98 19.97
CA ASN A 756 -30.53 -3.80 20.06
C ASN A 756 -30.78 -3.47 21.56
N PRO A 757 -30.58 -2.21 21.98
CA PRO A 757 -30.71 -1.80 23.38
C PRO A 757 -32.10 -2.01 23.97
N TYR A 758 -33.13 -2.19 23.14
CA TYR A 758 -34.50 -2.46 23.58
C TYR A 758 -34.84 -3.93 23.76
N ASP A 759 -33.93 -4.84 23.41
CA ASP A 759 -34.27 -6.27 23.39
C ASP A 759 -34.26 -6.91 24.80
N GLY A 760 -33.84 -6.22 25.86
CA GLY A 760 -33.86 -6.77 27.23
C GLY A 760 -32.93 -7.98 27.45
N VAL A 761 -33.04 -8.62 28.62
CA VAL A 761 -32.25 -9.80 29.00
C VAL A 761 -32.93 -11.06 28.46
N GLY A 762 -32.26 -11.79 27.55
CA GLY A 762 -32.71 -13.12 27.08
C GLY A 762 -33.30 -13.17 25.66
N THR A 763 -33.24 -12.08 24.91
CA THR A 763 -33.55 -12.04 23.47
C THR A 763 -32.39 -12.51 22.60
N ASP A 764 -32.74 -13.01 21.41
CA ASP A 764 -31.84 -13.58 20.41
C ASP A 764 -31.02 -12.47 19.73
N CYS A 765 -29.97 -12.00 20.41
CA CYS A 765 -28.94 -11.17 19.81
C CYS A 765 -27.61 -11.93 19.78
N ASP A 766 -26.80 -11.67 18.75
CA ASP A 766 -25.50 -12.31 18.62
C ASP A 766 -24.54 -11.80 19.71
N LYS A 767 -24.15 -12.70 20.62
CA LYS A 767 -23.37 -12.38 21.82
C LYS A 767 -21.88 -12.21 21.55
N ARG A 768 -21.38 -12.67 20.41
CA ARG A 768 -19.94 -12.68 20.09
C ARG A 768 -19.35 -11.28 20.19
N GLY A 769 -18.16 -11.19 20.78
CA GLY A 769 -17.40 -9.96 20.94
C GLY A 769 -17.81 -9.07 22.13
N LYS A 770 -18.96 -9.32 22.77
CA LYS A 770 -19.57 -8.43 23.76
C LYS A 770 -19.17 -8.78 25.18
N GLY A 771 -17.89 -8.65 25.45
CA GLY A 771 -17.33 -8.91 26.78
C GLY A 771 -15.89 -8.43 26.89
N PHE A 772 -15.42 -8.37 28.14
CA PHE A 772 -14.04 -8.13 28.52
C PHE A 772 -13.58 -9.28 29.40
N PHE A 773 -12.34 -9.73 29.20
CA PHE A 773 -11.81 -10.95 29.79
C PHE A 773 -10.43 -10.75 30.41
N VAL A 774 -10.19 -11.45 31.52
CA VAL A 774 -8.91 -11.56 32.22
C VAL A 774 -8.50 -13.03 32.22
N ILE A 775 -7.39 -13.34 31.54
CA ILE A 775 -6.92 -14.70 31.25
C ILE A 775 -5.68 -15.01 32.09
N ASP A 776 -5.60 -16.17 32.75
CA ASP A 776 -4.39 -16.64 33.42
C ASP A 776 -3.34 -17.07 32.37
N LEU A 777 -2.17 -16.43 32.36
CA LEU A 777 -1.12 -16.71 31.39
C LEU A 777 -0.43 -18.07 31.61
N SER A 778 -0.63 -18.72 32.75
CA SER A 778 -0.06 -20.04 33.01
C SER A 778 -0.79 -21.17 32.26
N ASN A 779 -2.09 -21.01 31.98
CA ASN A 779 -2.93 -22.10 31.46
C ASN A 779 -4.05 -21.69 30.49
N GLY A 780 -4.26 -20.40 30.23
CA GLY A 780 -5.28 -19.92 29.29
C GLY A 780 -6.72 -19.89 29.82
N SER A 781 -6.93 -20.17 31.11
CA SER A 781 -8.26 -20.08 31.74
C SER A 781 -8.68 -18.65 31.97
N ILE A 782 -9.99 -18.38 31.90
CA ILE A 782 -10.54 -17.05 32.17
C ILE A 782 -10.79 -16.91 33.67
N LEU A 783 -9.99 -16.07 34.34
CA LEU A 783 -10.08 -15.80 35.78
C LEU A 783 -11.25 -14.89 36.12
N TRP A 784 -11.53 -13.92 35.24
CA TRP A 784 -12.61 -12.96 35.43
C TRP A 784 -13.12 -12.46 34.07
N SER A 785 -14.40 -12.13 34.00
CA SER A 785 -15.03 -11.58 32.81
C SER A 785 -16.13 -10.59 33.18
N TYR A 786 -16.36 -9.62 32.31
CA TYR A 786 -17.54 -8.75 32.33
C TYR A 786 -18.16 -8.74 30.94
N THR A 787 -19.38 -9.23 30.84
CA THR A 787 -20.03 -9.56 29.57
C THR A 787 -21.39 -8.91 29.47
N ARG A 788 -22.07 -9.07 28.34
CA ARG A 788 -23.43 -8.54 28.19
C ARG A 788 -24.42 -9.22 29.14
N ALA A 789 -24.13 -10.41 29.67
CA ALA A 789 -24.92 -10.99 30.76
C ALA A 789 -24.92 -10.09 32.01
N ASP A 790 -23.81 -9.41 32.27
CA ASP A 790 -23.60 -8.54 33.43
C ASP A 790 -24.15 -7.13 33.18
N ASN A 791 -24.05 -6.63 31.94
CA ASN A 791 -24.61 -5.34 31.51
C ASN A 791 -25.35 -5.45 30.16
N PRO A 792 -26.63 -5.87 30.18
CA PRO A 792 -27.43 -6.09 28.97
C PRO A 792 -27.89 -4.80 28.28
N THR A 793 -27.83 -3.66 28.97
CA THR A 793 -28.33 -2.37 28.48
C THR A 793 -27.28 -1.58 27.73
N ASP A 794 -26.03 -1.59 28.21
CA ASP A 794 -24.98 -0.73 27.67
C ASP A 794 -23.95 -1.52 26.84
N LEU A 795 -23.69 -2.80 27.17
CA LEU A 795 -22.66 -3.62 26.51
C LEU A 795 -23.18 -4.30 25.23
N ASN A 796 -23.72 -3.50 24.32
CA ASN A 796 -24.39 -3.97 23.11
C ASN A 796 -23.47 -4.15 21.90
N TYR A 797 -22.23 -3.70 21.99
CA TYR A 797 -21.28 -3.65 20.89
C TYR A 797 -20.03 -4.48 21.21
N ALA A 798 -19.41 -5.03 20.17
CA ALA A 798 -18.23 -5.88 20.32
C ALA A 798 -16.99 -5.04 20.70
N MET A 799 -16.05 -5.67 21.41
CA MET A 799 -14.79 -5.07 21.85
C MET A 799 -13.57 -5.68 21.13
N PRO A 800 -13.28 -5.28 19.88
CA PRO A 800 -12.11 -5.76 19.15
C PRO A 800 -10.84 -4.95 19.45
N ALA A 801 -10.93 -3.81 20.15
CA ALA A 801 -9.79 -2.95 20.40
C ALA A 801 -8.74 -3.61 21.32
N ALA A 802 -7.50 -3.13 21.26
CA ALA A 802 -6.48 -3.43 22.25
C ALA A 802 -6.81 -2.68 23.56
N PRO A 803 -6.92 -3.36 24.72
CA PRO A 803 -7.04 -2.67 26.00
C PRO A 803 -5.78 -1.87 26.34
N ALA A 804 -5.94 -0.85 27.20
CA ALA A 804 -4.84 -0.12 27.82
C ALA A 804 -4.87 -0.35 29.34
N ALA A 805 -3.84 -0.99 29.88
CA ALA A 805 -3.69 -1.25 31.30
C ALA A 805 -2.87 -0.15 31.97
N VAL A 806 -3.31 0.29 33.15
CA VAL A 806 -2.72 1.39 33.92
C VAL A 806 -2.46 0.93 35.35
N ASP A 807 -1.21 1.03 35.76
CA ASP A 807 -0.75 1.01 37.14
C ASP A 807 -0.65 2.48 37.59
N SER A 808 -1.55 2.90 38.48
CA SER A 808 -1.75 4.30 38.85
C SER A 808 -1.01 4.70 40.11
N ASP A 809 -0.64 3.74 40.96
CA ASP A 809 0.14 3.97 42.18
C ASP A 809 1.59 3.49 42.09
N LEU A 810 2.00 2.93 40.94
CA LEU A 810 3.33 2.45 40.63
C LEU A 810 3.80 1.33 41.58
N ASP A 811 2.85 0.56 42.14
CA ASP A 811 3.14 -0.61 42.97
C ASP A 811 3.50 -1.85 42.13
N GLY A 812 3.42 -1.72 40.80
CA GLY A 812 3.72 -2.73 39.83
C GLY A 812 2.50 -3.47 39.30
N PHE A 813 1.36 -3.38 39.96
CA PHE A 813 0.16 -4.14 39.64
C PHE A 813 -0.86 -3.26 38.90
N VAL A 814 -1.58 -3.86 37.97
CA VAL A 814 -2.59 -3.11 37.21
C VAL A 814 -3.75 -2.73 38.11
N ASP A 815 -4.08 -1.44 38.12
CA ASP A 815 -5.21 -0.88 38.84
C ASP A 815 -6.46 -0.77 37.97
N THR A 816 -6.26 -0.30 36.74
CA THR A 816 -7.35 0.10 35.84
C THR A 816 -7.04 -0.34 34.41
N VAL A 817 -8.06 -0.81 33.70
CA VAL A 817 -7.97 -1.13 32.28
C VAL A 817 -9.03 -0.37 31.50
N TYR A 818 -8.64 0.23 30.38
CA TYR A 818 -9.52 0.93 29.46
C TYR A 818 -9.63 0.18 28.13
N ILE A 819 -10.81 0.16 27.52
CA ILE A 819 -11.01 -0.44 26.19
C ILE A 819 -12.17 0.23 25.45
N GLY A 820 -12.03 0.38 24.14
CA GLY A 820 -13.09 0.87 23.25
C GLY A 820 -13.93 -0.26 22.65
N ASP A 821 -15.20 -0.02 22.39
CA ASP A 821 -16.06 -0.90 21.59
C ASP A 821 -16.36 -0.34 20.19
N LEU A 822 -17.08 -1.12 19.36
CA LEU A 822 -17.44 -0.72 17.99
C LEU A 822 -18.37 0.50 17.90
N ASN A 823 -19.03 0.90 18.98
CA ASN A 823 -19.86 2.11 19.03
C ASN A 823 -19.06 3.35 19.49
N GLY A 824 -17.76 3.19 19.74
CA GLY A 824 -16.90 4.25 20.22
C GLY A 824 -17.05 4.54 21.71
N GLN A 825 -17.68 3.66 22.49
CA GLN A 825 -17.78 3.82 23.93
C GLN A 825 -16.45 3.43 24.59
N MET A 826 -16.02 4.20 25.58
CA MET A 826 -14.83 3.90 26.38
C MET A 826 -15.23 3.26 27.71
N TRP A 827 -14.83 2.01 27.88
CA TRP A 827 -15.07 1.22 29.07
C TRP A 827 -13.87 1.30 30.01
N ARG A 828 -14.15 1.34 31.31
CA ARG A 828 -13.13 1.33 32.37
C ARG A 828 -13.44 0.23 33.38
N PHE A 829 -12.46 -0.63 33.61
CA PHE A 829 -12.49 -1.70 34.61
C PHE A 829 -11.46 -1.42 35.70
N ARG A 830 -11.85 -1.52 36.97
CA ARG A 830 -10.97 -1.25 38.11
C ARG A 830 -10.77 -2.50 38.98
N PHE A 831 -9.52 -2.79 39.32
CA PHE A 831 -9.11 -4.00 40.04
C PHE A 831 -8.57 -3.72 41.46
N CYS A 832 -8.30 -2.46 41.83
CA CYS A 832 -7.81 -2.13 43.17
C CYS A 832 -8.89 -2.21 44.26
N CYS A 833 -8.65 -3.03 45.29
CA CYS A 833 -9.40 -3.03 46.55
C CYS A 833 -8.46 -3.00 47.76
N LEU A 834 -7.83 -1.86 48.06
CA LEU A 834 -7.36 -1.54 49.42
C LEU A 834 -7.40 -0.02 49.67
N ARG A 835 -8.51 0.47 50.23
CA ARG A 835 -8.45 1.58 51.21
C ARG A 835 -9.11 1.13 52.50
N ARG A 836 -8.31 0.74 53.49
CA ARG A 836 -8.71 0.87 54.89
C ARG A 836 -9.07 2.35 55.10
N ARG A 837 -10.36 2.67 55.27
CA ARG A 837 -10.76 3.96 55.84
C ARG A 837 -10.05 4.09 57.21
N ARG A 838 -9.05 4.97 57.33
CA ARG A 838 -8.63 5.50 58.63
C ARG A 838 -9.87 6.16 59.24
N LEU A 839 -10.48 5.52 60.24
CA LEU A 839 -11.34 6.22 61.18
C LEU A 839 -10.46 7.29 61.84
N ARG A 840 -10.72 8.57 61.56
CA ARG A 840 -10.16 9.64 62.39
C ARG A 840 -10.85 9.54 63.74
N HIS A 841 -10.06 9.27 64.78
CA HIS A 841 -10.43 9.51 66.15
C HIS A 841 -10.64 11.01 66.34
N GLY A 842 -11.77 11.40 66.90
CA GLY A 842 -12.02 12.77 67.38
C GLY A 842 -13.25 13.43 66.79
N GLU A 843 -14.43 13.01 67.23
CA GLU A 843 -15.47 13.95 67.65
C GLU A 843 -16.45 13.21 68.57
N LEU A 844 -16.22 13.40 69.87
CA LEU A 844 -17.21 13.12 70.90
C LEU A 844 -18.28 14.21 70.81
N ASP A 845 -19.50 13.78 71.12
CA ASP A 845 -20.59 14.59 71.67
C ASP A 845 -21.52 15.31 70.67
N ARG A 846 -22.64 14.64 70.39
CA ARG A 846 -24.00 15.22 70.47
C ARG A 846 -25.05 14.12 70.30
N GLN A 847 -25.85 13.92 71.35
CA GLN A 847 -27.06 13.09 71.33
C GLN A 847 -28.20 13.72 70.48
N PRO A 848 -29.15 12.90 70.01
CA PRO A 848 -30.13 13.25 68.97
C PRO A 848 -31.50 13.67 69.54
N PRO A 849 -32.41 14.23 68.72
CA PRO A 849 -33.85 14.04 68.92
C PRO A 849 -34.43 13.00 67.95
N VAL A 850 -35.34 12.18 68.49
CA VAL A 850 -36.13 11.09 67.89
C VAL A 850 -37.61 11.42 68.22
N PRO A 851 -38.69 10.88 67.59
CA PRO A 851 -38.97 10.41 66.21
C PRO A 851 -40.31 10.96 65.62
N ALA A 852 -40.60 10.65 64.35
CA ALA A 852 -41.99 10.38 63.93
C ALA A 852 -42.07 9.27 62.85
N ARG A 853 -42.63 8.12 63.29
CA ARG A 853 -43.45 7.08 62.62
C ARG A 853 -43.43 7.03 61.07
N GLY A 854 -43.23 5.90 60.39
CA GLY A 854 -43.26 4.51 60.83
C GLY A 854 -43.10 3.51 59.67
N THR A 855 -43.32 2.23 60.03
CA THR A 855 -43.31 0.98 59.25
C THR A 855 -41.96 0.42 58.80
N ALA A 856 -41.62 -0.69 59.48
CA ALA A 856 -40.45 -1.51 59.32
C ALA A 856 -40.54 -2.49 58.15
N ARG A 857 -39.39 -2.86 57.58
CA ARG A 857 -39.02 -4.27 57.37
C ARG A 857 -37.51 -4.43 57.54
N ALA A 858 -37.14 -5.18 58.56
CA ALA A 858 -35.76 -5.56 58.87
C ALA A 858 -35.16 -6.42 57.76
N ARG A 859 -33.91 -6.13 57.37
CA ARG A 859 -32.98 -7.15 56.88
C ARG A 859 -31.86 -7.30 57.91
N LEU A 860 -31.77 -8.51 58.43
CA LEU A 860 -30.68 -9.03 59.24
C LEU A 860 -29.35 -8.89 58.49
N ARG A 861 -28.33 -8.50 59.26
CA ARG A 861 -26.92 -8.56 58.87
C ARG A 861 -26.54 -10.02 58.63
N ASN A 862 -25.85 -10.29 57.53
CA ASN A 862 -24.95 -11.42 57.41
C ASN A 862 -23.64 -10.95 56.77
N ALA A 863 -22.58 -11.19 57.53
CA ALA A 863 -21.19 -11.54 57.19
C ALA A 863 -20.48 -10.90 55.99
N ASP A 864 -19.26 -10.46 56.30
CA ASP A 864 -18.18 -10.02 55.43
C ASP A 864 -17.93 -10.92 54.21
N GLY A 865 -17.87 -10.32 53.03
CA GLY A 865 -17.46 -10.92 51.77
C GLY A 865 -17.34 -9.85 50.67
N CYS A 866 -16.21 -9.82 49.98
CA CYS A 866 -15.93 -8.88 48.88
C CYS A 866 -17.04 -8.86 47.81
N GLN A 867 -17.61 -7.68 47.56
CA GLN A 867 -18.42 -7.33 46.38
C GLN A 867 -18.03 -5.89 46.00
N GLY A 868 -17.61 -5.51 44.79
CA GLY A 868 -17.30 -6.20 43.54
C GLY A 868 -16.45 -5.26 42.67
N CYS A 869 -15.93 -5.76 41.54
CA CYS A 869 -15.33 -4.92 40.51
C CYS A 869 -16.47 -4.27 39.70
N HIS A 870 -16.51 -2.93 39.62
CA HIS A 870 -17.51 -2.21 38.84
C HIS A 870 -16.92 -1.77 37.49
N GLY A 871 -17.59 -2.13 36.39
CA GLY A 871 -17.37 -1.54 35.07
C GLY A 871 -18.43 -0.47 34.83
N GLU A 872 -18.01 0.72 34.43
CA GLU A 872 -18.92 1.83 34.09
C GLU A 872 -18.46 2.47 32.76
N PRO A 873 -19.40 2.85 31.87
CA PRO A 873 -19.07 3.62 30.68
C PRO A 873 -18.72 5.07 31.05
N LEU A 874 -17.70 5.65 30.41
CA LEU A 874 -17.41 7.08 30.52
C LEU A 874 -18.20 7.85 29.46
N GLY A 875 -19.14 8.71 29.89
CA GLY A 875 -19.90 9.58 29.00
C GLY A 875 -19.04 10.66 28.35
N LEU A 876 -19.18 10.85 27.04
CA LEU A 876 -18.57 11.95 26.29
C LEU A 876 -19.32 13.26 26.59
N LEU A 877 -18.58 14.32 26.90
CA LEU A 877 -19.08 15.70 26.97
C LEU A 877 -19.05 16.34 25.57
N GLY A 878 -20.22 16.80 25.12
CA GLY A 878 -20.48 17.52 23.85
C GLY A 878 -21.64 16.84 23.11
N ASP A 879 -22.77 17.46 22.75
CA ASP A 879 -23.04 18.85 22.44
C ASP A 879 -24.57 19.16 22.58
N GLY A 880 -24.90 20.44 22.74
CA GLY A 880 -26.16 21.09 22.35
C GLY A 880 -27.52 20.58 22.86
N ARG A 881 -28.04 21.18 23.95
CA ARG A 881 -29.48 21.46 24.07
C ARG A 881 -29.72 22.93 24.43
N GLN A 882 -30.31 23.65 23.46
CA GLN A 882 -30.99 24.92 23.66
C GLN A 882 -32.19 24.71 24.59
N ASP A 883 -32.37 25.61 25.56
CA ASP A 883 -33.60 26.38 25.77
C ASP A 883 -33.51 27.28 27.03
N GLY A 884 -33.92 28.55 26.89
CA GLY A 884 -34.54 29.31 27.99
C GLY A 884 -33.85 30.56 28.57
N ALA A 885 -33.82 31.66 27.81
CA ALA A 885 -34.01 33.09 28.17
C ALA A 885 -33.70 33.64 29.59
N HIS A 886 -32.88 34.70 29.72
CA HIS A 886 -33.33 36.12 29.78
C HIS A 886 -32.20 37.13 30.16
N HIS A 887 -32.27 38.31 29.50
CA HIS A 887 -31.84 39.66 29.88
C HIS A 887 -30.45 40.26 29.50
N ARG A 888 -30.59 41.47 28.94
CA ARG A 888 -29.64 42.40 28.30
C ARG A 888 -28.76 43.18 29.29
N GLY A 889 -27.64 43.70 28.79
CA GLY A 889 -27.06 44.98 29.24
C GLY A 889 -25.56 45.13 29.00
N ASP A 890 -25.18 45.73 27.88
CA ASP A 890 -23.81 46.13 27.50
C ASP A 890 -23.20 47.20 28.44
N ASN A 891 -21.86 47.19 28.60
CA ASN A 891 -21.06 48.41 28.41
C ASN A 891 -19.52 48.19 28.41
N HIS A 892 -18.89 48.78 27.38
CA HIS A 892 -17.51 49.29 27.25
C HIS A 892 -16.28 48.35 27.21
N GLY A 893 -15.61 48.30 26.04
CA GLY A 893 -14.14 48.06 25.90
C GLY A 893 -13.33 49.35 26.16
N PRO A 894 -11.99 49.47 25.86
CA PRO A 894 -11.24 48.73 24.83
C PRO A 894 -9.71 48.48 25.14
N ILE A 895 -8.97 48.05 24.09
CA ILE A 895 -7.56 48.36 23.71
C ILE A 895 -6.46 47.27 23.86
N LEU A 896 -5.86 46.98 22.69
CA LEU A 896 -4.64 46.23 22.37
C LEU A 896 -3.33 46.90 22.81
N ARG A 897 -2.29 46.11 23.18
CA ARG A 897 -0.96 46.09 22.50
C ARG A 897 0.05 45.09 23.08
N ARG A 898 0.95 44.68 22.17
CA ARG A 898 2.05 43.69 22.18
C ARG A 898 3.20 43.92 23.18
N GLN A 899 3.89 42.82 23.54
CA GLN A 899 5.36 42.53 23.53
C GLN A 899 5.57 41.36 24.54
N GLY A 900 6.23 40.23 24.29
CA GLY A 900 7.46 39.92 23.56
C GLY A 900 8.51 39.45 24.59
N PHE A 901 8.78 38.14 24.72
CA PHE A 901 9.92 37.65 25.52
C PHE A 901 10.57 36.42 24.87
N ARG A 902 11.89 36.52 24.74
CA ARG A 902 12.87 35.52 24.26
C ARG A 902 13.51 34.78 25.46
N PRO A 903 14.27 33.69 25.21
CA PRO A 903 14.70 32.70 26.21
C PRO A 903 16.08 33.03 26.80
N ASP A 904 16.37 32.49 27.98
CA ASP A 904 17.71 32.55 28.59
C ASP A 904 18.27 31.15 28.87
N GLU A 905 19.52 30.95 28.42
CA GLU A 905 20.45 29.88 28.78
C GLU A 905 21.59 30.42 29.66
N HIS A 906 22.22 29.49 30.39
CA HIS A 906 23.55 29.47 31.03
C HIS A 906 23.74 29.93 32.49
N LEU A 907 24.36 29.04 33.29
CA LEU A 907 25.76 29.19 33.73
C LEU A 907 26.33 27.92 34.43
N VAL A 908 27.65 27.73 34.30
CA VAL A 908 28.53 26.63 34.72
C VAL A 908 29.62 27.15 35.69
N GLY A 909 30.13 26.30 36.60
CA GLY A 909 31.47 26.40 37.26
C GLY A 909 31.51 25.57 38.57
N GLN A 910 32.26 24.45 38.77
CA GLN A 910 33.71 24.09 38.80
C GLN A 910 34.37 24.02 40.20
N HIS A 911 34.79 22.79 40.60
CA HIS A 911 36.01 22.28 41.34
C HIS A 911 36.49 22.87 42.70
N PRO A 912 37.51 22.29 43.42
CA PRO A 912 38.41 21.10 43.24
C PRO A 912 38.41 20.10 44.46
N ARG A 913 39.09 18.94 44.56
CA ARG A 913 40.36 18.36 44.08
C ARG A 913 40.20 16.88 43.73
#